data_AF-A0A317CXB5-F1
#
_entry.id   AF-A0A317CXB5-F1
#
_cell.length_a   1.000
_cell.length_b   1.000
_cell.length_c   1.000
_cell.angle_alpha   90.00
_cell.angle_beta   90.00
_cell.angle_gamma   90.00
#
_symmetry.space_group_name_H-M   'P 1'
#
loop_
_entity.id
_entity.type
_entity.pdbx_description
1 polymer ?
#
loop_
_entity_poly.entity_id
_entity_poly.type
_entity_poly.pdbx_seq_one_letter_code
_entity_poly.pdbx_strand_id
1 'polypeptide(L)'
;MLSVLVTLGFAPSATARPSTERPVAAAAQAALAPPPTAGFEKVALDGGLSMGEPIELAVAADGKVFYINRGTSNGGGQVRLYNPATQSTTVALTLALDARFEDGLVGITLHPSFATNRWVYLFYSPKVTPLVNRISRFTFNPSTLLLDPASEDMLVEWPTERDLCCHSAGSMSWDTAGNLYFAVGDNTNSGGDSAGMAPIDERTSRNPQYDAQRTSGSTNDLRGKINRIHPENDGSYTVPAGNLFAPGTARTRPEIYVMGVRNPYRIWVDRKAGNTLYWGEVGPDAGADVANRGPAAYDEFNRAAGPGNYGWPYCGGPNVAYNDWDFATASPRGWFPCGGSAGPVNNSPRNTGLQQLPPTKPALVWEQHGGSDDWPALDNPGGCGSPNHVEVYHYDPNLASDVKWPAYYDNKWLISEYCRNWIKEVQFDNGNPATGAPTVIEPVLAGMKLVHPIDWQFGPDGSLYLLEYGSGYFSGAVDAGLYKINYVQGGRSPVARASVNRDNGLAPLAVSFSSAGSSDPDGDPLSYAWDFTNNGSTDSTAANPSFTYAANGSYSARLTVSDGTGRSATTLVPVVVGNNRPTVTLNGLPAGGLFDWGQDLTLSATASDPQDGTPACSAVVVRAALGHQEHAHEEGEGTGCGATFNTGPVHAGPDSVLFFVLRGSYTDRGAAGSAALTGEKEISLYPKQWQAEHVVQLNGPTVIDQAAAEGGRRLGDIQNGENVRHHAVSLKGITGVRARVSSGGPGGTLSFRYDSPTGAEVARIAVPNTGGWDNYTELTATVTKPDDGTHDLYLVFTGGSGALLDVDSYTFTGPGVGTGGARTGEIKALGKCADIASSQTANGTRVQTWTCNASGAQRWTLPGDGTVRGLGKCMDVKSSGTTDGTLVQLYDCNGTGAQQWAAQADGSLRNPQSGRCLDIPGSDLTDGRQLQIWTCNGSGAQRWALP
;
A
#
# COMPACT_ATOMS: atom_id res chain seq x y z
N MET A 1 49.59 -48.73 -38.94
CA MET A 1 49.47 -48.03 -40.24
C MET A 1 48.31 -47.05 -40.13
N LEU A 2 48.60 -45.77 -40.43
CA LEU A 2 47.73 -44.61 -40.73
C LEU A 2 46.46 -44.40 -39.87
N SER A 3 46.40 -43.42 -38.96
CA SER A 3 46.27 -41.95 -39.17
C SER A 3 44.95 -41.54 -39.84
N VAL A 4 44.12 -40.73 -39.15
CA VAL A 4 43.94 -39.28 -39.39
C VAL A 4 43.02 -38.67 -38.30
N LEU A 5 43.42 -37.48 -37.83
CA LEU A 5 42.78 -36.55 -36.89
C LEU A 5 41.44 -35.96 -37.42
N VAL A 6 40.59 -35.44 -36.51
CA VAL A 6 40.30 -33.99 -36.34
C VAL A 6 39.32 -33.78 -35.16
N THR A 7 39.65 -32.76 -34.36
CA THR A 7 39.04 -32.21 -33.14
C THR A 7 37.82 -31.31 -33.39
N LEU A 8 36.85 -31.26 -32.44
CA LEU A 8 36.47 -30.07 -31.62
C LEU A 8 35.03 -30.13 -31.06
N GLY A 9 34.88 -29.77 -29.77
CA GLY A 9 33.70 -29.07 -29.23
C GLY A 9 32.74 -29.87 -28.33
N PHE A 10 33.03 -29.97 -27.02
CA PHE A 10 32.03 -30.32 -26.00
C PHE A 10 31.57 -29.06 -25.26
N ALA A 11 30.27 -28.75 -25.37
CA ALA A 11 29.55 -27.92 -24.40
C ALA A 11 28.94 -28.84 -23.33
N PRO A 12 28.99 -28.53 -22.03
CA PRO A 12 28.28 -29.32 -21.04
C PRO A 12 26.81 -28.87 -20.96
N SER A 13 25.91 -29.80 -21.24
CA SER A 13 24.48 -29.68 -20.97
C SER A 13 24.24 -29.55 -19.46
N ALA A 14 23.33 -28.64 -19.09
CA ALA A 14 22.87 -28.45 -17.73
C ALA A 14 22.17 -29.73 -17.22
N THR A 15 22.76 -30.35 -16.21
CA THR A 15 22.16 -31.46 -15.46
C THR A 15 21.20 -30.91 -14.40
N ALA A 16 19.98 -31.43 -14.40
CA ALA A 16 18.97 -31.21 -13.37
C ALA A 16 19.53 -31.47 -11.96
N ARG A 17 19.20 -30.58 -11.00
CA ARG A 17 19.52 -30.74 -9.58
C ARG A 17 18.65 -31.85 -8.98
N PRO A 18 19.19 -32.73 -8.12
CA PRO A 18 18.39 -33.69 -7.38
C PRO A 18 17.69 -33.00 -6.20
N SER A 19 16.41 -33.28 -6.02
CA SER A 19 15.65 -32.98 -4.81
C SER A 19 16.22 -33.77 -3.63
N THR A 20 16.81 -33.07 -2.66
CA THR A 20 17.19 -33.69 -1.39
C THR A 20 16.03 -33.56 -0.41
N GLU A 21 15.18 -34.58 -0.35
CA GLU A 21 14.30 -34.79 0.81
C GLU A 21 15.18 -34.93 2.06
N ARG A 22 14.96 -34.07 3.06
CA ARG A 22 15.61 -34.14 4.37
C ARG A 22 15.10 -35.38 5.13
N PRO A 23 15.97 -36.22 5.71
CA PRO A 23 15.54 -37.39 6.46
C PRO A 23 14.96 -36.99 7.81
N VAL A 24 13.69 -37.32 8.02
CA VAL A 24 13.00 -37.22 9.32
C VAL A 24 13.45 -38.40 10.18
N ALA A 25 14.19 -38.15 11.26
CA ALA A 25 14.50 -39.14 12.29
C ALA A 25 13.94 -38.69 13.65
N ALA A 26 13.16 -39.59 14.24
CA ALA A 26 12.11 -39.32 15.22
C ALA A 26 12.55 -39.28 16.69
N ALA A 27 11.86 -38.43 17.45
CA ALA A 27 11.09 -38.86 18.62
C ALA A 27 9.85 -37.95 18.71
N ALA A 28 8.79 -38.30 17.97
CA ALA A 28 7.54 -37.55 17.98
C ALA A 28 6.84 -37.74 19.33
N GLN A 29 7.05 -36.80 20.25
CA GLN A 29 6.04 -36.46 21.24
C GLN A 29 4.76 -36.19 20.45
N ALA A 30 3.67 -36.92 20.70
CA ALA A 30 2.43 -36.74 19.96
C ALA A 30 2.08 -35.24 19.96
N ALA A 31 2.18 -34.59 18.80
CA ALA A 31 1.93 -33.17 18.69
C ALA A 31 0.51 -32.92 19.19
N LEU A 32 0.39 -32.09 20.22
CA LEU A 32 -0.93 -31.66 20.70
C LEU A 32 -1.68 -31.05 19.51
N ALA A 33 -2.96 -31.37 19.34
CA ALA A 33 -3.74 -30.73 18.30
C ALA A 33 -3.92 -29.23 18.61
N PRO A 34 -3.95 -28.35 17.60
CA PRO A 34 -4.24 -26.94 17.83
C PRO A 34 -5.62 -26.78 18.49
N PRO A 35 -5.74 -25.91 19.51
CA PRO A 35 -7.02 -25.57 20.10
C PRO A 35 -7.99 -25.04 19.03
N PRO A 36 -9.26 -25.47 19.01
CA PRO A 36 -10.21 -25.02 18.00
C PRO A 36 -10.49 -23.52 18.15
N THR A 37 -10.69 -22.81 17.03
CA THR A 37 -11.06 -21.38 17.03
C THR A 37 -12.30 -21.09 17.87
N ALA A 38 -13.23 -22.05 18.00
CA ALA A 38 -14.42 -21.91 18.84
C ALA A 38 -14.11 -21.72 20.34
N GLY A 39 -12.90 -22.04 20.80
CA GLY A 39 -12.41 -21.72 22.14
C GLY A 39 -11.89 -20.29 22.28
N PHE A 40 -11.92 -19.48 21.22
CA PHE A 40 -11.52 -18.08 21.24
C PHE A 40 -12.72 -17.16 21.03
N GLU A 41 -12.62 -15.95 21.57
CA GLU A 41 -13.56 -14.87 21.33
C GLU A 41 -12.81 -13.58 20.98
N LYS A 42 -13.42 -12.76 20.12
CA LYS A 42 -12.93 -11.42 19.76
C LYS A 42 -13.83 -10.38 20.39
N VAL A 43 -13.35 -9.74 21.46
CA VAL A 43 -14.08 -8.74 22.24
C VAL A 43 -13.66 -7.34 21.79
N ALA A 44 -14.63 -6.53 21.35
CA ALA A 44 -14.38 -5.14 20.98
C ALA A 44 -14.22 -4.27 22.25
N LEU A 45 -13.17 -3.44 22.27
CA LEU A 45 -12.89 -2.48 23.35
C LEU A 45 -13.17 -1.04 22.92
N ASP A 46 -12.84 -0.69 21.67
CA ASP A 46 -13.13 0.59 21.03
C ASP A 46 -13.21 0.40 19.50
N GLY A 47 -13.81 1.32 18.76
CA GLY A 47 -13.89 1.19 17.30
C GLY A 47 -14.70 2.26 16.57
N GLY A 48 -14.74 2.11 15.24
CA GLY A 48 -15.46 2.98 14.32
C GLY A 48 -14.66 4.20 13.85
N LEU A 49 -15.34 5.13 13.18
CA LEU A 49 -14.70 6.28 12.51
C LEU A 49 -13.86 7.16 13.44
N SER A 50 -14.18 7.22 14.73
CA SER A 50 -13.43 7.97 15.74
C SER A 50 -12.03 7.41 16.00
N MET A 51 -11.75 6.17 15.59
CA MET A 51 -10.41 5.59 15.57
C MET A 51 -9.42 6.44 14.76
N GLY A 52 -9.91 7.16 13.74
CA GLY A 52 -9.06 7.73 12.72
C GLY A 52 -8.20 6.63 12.10
N GLU A 53 -6.91 6.87 11.94
CA GLU A 53 -6.01 5.86 11.38
C GLU A 53 -5.19 5.21 12.51
N PRO A 54 -5.63 4.07 13.08
CA PRO A 54 -4.95 3.46 14.20
C PRO A 54 -3.67 2.75 13.73
N ILE A 55 -2.56 2.96 14.44
CA ILE A 55 -1.23 2.49 13.99
C ILE A 55 -0.59 1.51 14.98
N GLU A 56 -0.43 1.89 16.25
CA GLU A 56 0.29 1.07 17.23
C GLU A 56 -0.39 1.15 18.62
N LEU A 57 -0.26 0.09 19.42
CA LEU A 57 -0.75 0.01 20.80
C LEU A 57 0.36 -0.32 21.80
N ALA A 58 0.09 -0.05 23.07
CA ALA A 58 0.92 -0.47 24.19
C ALA A 58 0.03 -0.78 25.41
N VAL A 59 0.17 -1.98 25.96
CA VAL A 59 -0.64 -2.45 27.09
C VAL A 59 0.09 -2.23 28.41
N ALA A 60 -0.55 -1.52 29.34
CA ALA A 60 -0.04 -1.31 30.69
C ALA A 60 -0.31 -2.52 31.60
N ALA A 61 0.48 -2.67 32.67
CA ALA A 61 0.35 -3.78 33.62
C ALA A 61 -1.01 -3.83 34.34
N ASP A 62 -1.75 -2.72 34.39
CA ASP A 62 -3.10 -2.64 34.96
C ASP A 62 -4.22 -2.82 33.91
N GLY A 63 -3.86 -3.30 32.71
CA GLY A 63 -4.79 -3.61 31.61
C GLY A 63 -5.27 -2.39 30.81
N LYS A 64 -4.83 -1.17 31.15
CA LYS A 64 -5.08 0.00 30.29
C LYS A 64 -4.34 -0.14 28.97
N VAL A 65 -4.98 0.28 27.89
CA VAL A 65 -4.40 0.21 26.55
C VAL A 65 -4.20 1.61 26.01
N PHE A 66 -2.95 1.99 25.80
CA PHE A 66 -2.60 3.17 25.03
C PHE A 66 -2.55 2.77 23.57
N TYR A 67 -3.08 3.59 22.68
CA TYR A 67 -2.93 3.38 21.24
C TYR A 67 -2.96 4.71 20.51
N ILE A 68 -2.41 4.74 19.31
CA ILE A 68 -2.24 5.97 18.54
C ILE A 68 -3.08 5.98 17.29
N ASN A 69 -3.56 7.17 16.95
CA ASN A 69 -4.02 7.53 15.62
C ASN A 69 -2.93 8.38 14.95
N ARG A 70 -2.55 8.01 13.71
CA ARG A 70 -1.49 8.69 12.95
C ARG A 70 -1.71 10.19 12.80
N GLY A 71 -2.97 10.58 12.61
CA GLY A 71 -3.39 11.97 12.48
C GLY A 71 -3.22 12.56 11.09
N THR A 72 -3.53 13.86 11.00
CA THR A 72 -3.38 14.65 9.77
C THR A 72 -2.59 15.93 10.05
N SER A 73 -2.03 16.56 9.02
CA SER A 73 -1.28 17.82 9.15
C SER A 73 -2.09 19.00 9.71
N ASN A 74 -3.43 18.90 9.65
CA ASN A 74 -4.36 19.88 10.18
C ASN A 74 -4.95 19.46 11.54
N GLY A 75 -5.32 18.19 11.70
CA GLY A 75 -5.96 17.67 12.92
C GLY A 75 -4.99 17.20 14.01
N GLY A 76 -3.72 17.00 13.67
CA GLY A 76 -2.74 16.38 14.56
C GLY A 76 -2.99 14.87 14.75
N GLY A 77 -2.05 14.22 15.43
CA GLY A 77 -2.13 12.80 15.80
C GLY A 77 -2.46 12.65 17.28
N GLN A 78 -3.14 11.57 17.63
CA GLN A 78 -3.72 11.40 18.96
C GLN A 78 -3.16 10.18 19.67
N VAL A 79 -2.78 10.36 20.93
CA VAL A 79 -2.65 9.25 21.88
C VAL A 79 -4.00 9.06 22.55
N ARG A 80 -4.53 7.84 22.48
CA ARG A 80 -5.81 7.45 23.08
C ARG A 80 -5.57 6.38 24.14
N LEU A 81 -6.41 6.38 25.17
CA LEU A 81 -6.31 5.48 26.31
C LEU A 81 -7.66 4.81 26.57
N TYR A 82 -7.72 3.49 26.36
CA TYR A 82 -8.84 2.68 26.82
C TYR A 82 -8.63 2.28 28.28
N ASN A 83 -9.63 2.56 29.11
CA ASN A 83 -9.64 2.18 30.52
C ASN A 83 -10.63 1.02 30.76
N PRO A 84 -10.15 -0.19 31.10
CA PRO A 84 -11.04 -1.35 31.29
C PRO A 84 -11.97 -1.20 32.49
N ALA A 85 -11.61 -0.39 33.50
CA ALA A 85 -12.44 -0.20 34.70
C ALA A 85 -13.73 0.60 34.39
N THR A 86 -13.65 1.56 33.47
CA THR A 86 -14.79 2.38 33.04
C THR A 86 -15.31 1.95 31.66
N GLN A 87 -14.62 1.03 30.99
CA GLN A 87 -14.87 0.57 29.63
C GLN A 87 -15.13 1.76 28.69
N SER A 88 -14.18 2.70 28.69
CA SER A 88 -14.27 3.95 27.94
C SER A 88 -12.89 4.41 27.48
N THR A 89 -12.85 5.17 26.39
CA THR A 89 -11.62 5.75 25.85
C THR A 89 -11.53 7.24 26.09
N THR A 90 -10.33 7.72 26.42
CA THR A 90 -9.98 9.14 26.54
C THR A 90 -8.93 9.50 25.48
N VAL A 91 -9.06 10.65 24.82
CA VAL A 91 -7.95 11.24 24.05
C VAL A 91 -6.99 11.86 25.06
N ALA A 92 -5.84 11.22 25.25
CA ALA A 92 -4.87 11.54 26.29
C ALA A 92 -3.89 12.65 25.87
N LEU A 93 -3.62 12.79 24.56
CA LEU A 93 -2.79 13.84 23.97
C LEU A 93 -3.15 14.02 22.49
N THR A 94 -3.08 15.25 22.00
CA THR A 94 -3.09 15.57 20.56
C THR A 94 -1.80 16.33 20.22
N LEU A 95 -1.02 15.83 19.27
CA LEU A 95 0.22 16.44 18.79
C LEU A 95 0.01 17.13 17.43
N ALA A 96 0.60 18.31 17.25
CA ALA A 96 0.68 18.95 15.94
C ALA A 96 1.79 18.28 15.11
N LEU A 97 1.45 17.87 13.88
CA LEU A 97 2.31 17.04 13.04
C LEU A 97 2.41 17.58 11.61
N ASP A 98 3.44 17.13 10.90
CA ASP A 98 3.48 17.09 9.44
C ASP A 98 3.24 15.64 9.01
N ALA A 99 1.97 15.30 8.77
CA ALA A 99 1.51 13.94 8.51
C ALA A 99 1.20 13.74 7.01
N ARG A 100 2.18 14.08 6.17
CA ARG A 100 2.15 13.79 4.73
C ARG A 100 2.61 12.36 4.47
N PHE A 101 1.99 11.68 3.51
CA PHE A 101 2.35 10.31 3.16
C PHE A 101 2.15 9.38 4.36
N GLU A 102 3.14 8.55 4.68
CA GLU A 102 3.13 7.60 5.79
C GLU A 102 3.65 8.19 7.12
N ASP A 103 4.17 9.42 7.10
CA ASP A 103 4.65 10.12 8.29
C ASP A 103 3.49 10.66 9.14
N GLY A 104 3.74 10.93 10.42
CA GLY A 104 2.71 11.34 11.38
C GLY A 104 3.06 10.90 12.79
N LEU A 105 2.09 10.46 13.58
CA LEU A 105 2.34 9.77 14.85
C LEU A 105 2.36 8.27 14.56
N VAL A 106 3.55 7.67 14.50
CA VAL A 106 3.74 6.32 13.93
C VAL A 106 4.19 5.27 14.93
N GLY A 107 4.59 5.69 16.14
CA GLY A 107 4.87 4.72 17.19
C GLY A 107 4.64 5.19 18.62
N ILE A 108 4.37 4.22 19.49
CA ILE A 108 4.15 4.37 20.93
C ILE A 108 4.73 3.18 21.70
N THR A 109 5.40 3.46 22.81
CA THR A 109 5.72 2.42 23.80
C THR A 109 5.69 3.00 25.22
N LEU A 110 5.39 2.15 26.19
CA LEU A 110 5.53 2.47 27.61
C LEU A 110 6.94 2.13 28.09
N HIS A 111 7.50 2.95 28.97
CA HIS A 111 8.76 2.61 29.62
C HIS A 111 8.63 1.31 30.45
N PRO A 112 9.67 0.45 30.56
CA PRO A 112 9.58 -0.78 31.36
C PRO A 112 9.17 -0.55 32.83
N SER A 113 9.56 0.58 33.38
CA SER A 113 9.16 1.07 34.73
C SER A 113 7.93 1.99 34.72
N PHE A 114 7.03 1.88 33.74
CA PHE A 114 5.86 2.77 33.59
C PHE A 114 5.02 2.89 34.85
N ALA A 115 4.90 1.82 35.64
CA ALA A 115 4.16 1.82 36.91
C ALA A 115 4.69 2.86 37.92
N THR A 116 5.96 3.26 37.82
CA THR A 116 6.58 4.24 38.72
C THR A 116 6.83 5.58 38.04
N ASN A 117 7.45 5.60 36.85
CA ASN A 117 7.85 6.85 36.20
C ASN A 117 6.76 7.46 35.29
N ARG A 118 5.76 6.67 34.89
CA ARG A 118 4.66 7.10 34.01
C ARG A 118 5.11 7.65 32.67
N TRP A 119 6.25 7.22 32.14
CA TRP A 119 6.76 7.70 30.86
C TRP A 119 6.20 6.93 29.67
N VAL A 120 5.69 7.68 28.70
CA VAL A 120 5.22 7.22 27.39
C VAL A 120 6.15 7.79 26.33
N TYR A 121 6.64 6.94 25.43
CA TYR A 121 7.53 7.32 24.33
C TYR A 121 6.74 7.34 23.04
N LEU A 122 6.92 8.38 22.23
CA LEU A 122 6.22 8.58 20.96
C LEU A 122 7.23 8.80 19.85
N PHE A 123 7.04 8.11 18.72
CA PHE A 123 7.73 8.35 17.46
C PHE A 123 6.80 9.16 16.57
N TYR A 124 7.22 10.36 16.20
CA TYR A 124 6.38 11.22 15.35
C TYR A 124 7.14 12.22 14.46
N SER A 125 6.37 12.81 13.55
CA SER A 125 6.76 13.80 12.55
C SER A 125 6.29 15.21 12.94
N PRO A 126 7.10 15.99 13.68
CA PRO A 126 6.70 17.32 14.14
C PRO A 126 6.58 18.33 12.99
N LYS A 127 5.71 19.32 13.15
CA LYS A 127 5.52 20.42 12.18
C LYS A 127 6.59 21.51 12.33
N VAL A 128 7.82 21.21 11.91
CA VAL A 128 9.01 22.07 12.03
C VAL A 128 9.81 22.17 10.73
N THR A 129 10.74 23.12 10.66
CA THR A 129 11.69 23.30 9.55
C THR A 129 13.12 23.34 10.10
N PRO A 130 14.07 22.54 9.58
CA PRO A 130 13.93 21.55 8.50
C PRO A 130 13.03 20.36 8.87
N LEU A 131 12.62 19.57 7.88
CA LEU A 131 11.78 18.39 8.08
C LEU A 131 12.55 17.28 8.80
N VAL A 132 11.92 16.70 9.81
CA VAL A 132 12.52 15.69 10.69
C VAL A 132 11.47 14.66 11.14
N ASN A 133 11.95 13.51 11.60
CA ASN A 133 11.24 12.58 12.47
C ASN A 133 11.99 12.51 13.81
N ARG A 134 11.26 12.28 14.91
CA ARG A 134 11.86 12.22 16.24
C ARG A 134 11.16 11.23 17.16
N ILE A 135 11.86 10.84 18.21
CA ILE A 135 11.32 10.15 19.37
C ILE A 135 11.44 11.08 20.57
N SER A 136 10.31 11.32 21.23
CA SER A 136 10.23 12.06 22.49
C SER A 136 9.52 11.22 23.56
N ARG A 137 9.77 11.50 24.83
CA ARG A 137 8.98 10.97 25.95
C ARG A 137 8.10 12.04 26.57
N PHE A 138 7.00 11.61 27.17
CA PHE A 138 6.00 12.42 27.85
C PHE A 138 5.57 11.74 29.16
N THR A 139 5.09 12.51 30.12
CA THR A 139 4.64 12.02 31.43
C THR A 139 3.12 11.88 31.48
N PHE A 140 2.64 10.69 31.81
CA PHE A 140 1.23 10.37 32.00
C PHE A 140 0.75 10.67 33.43
N ASN A 141 -0.39 11.34 33.55
CA ASN A 141 -1.04 11.60 34.82
C ASN A 141 -2.23 10.62 35.05
N PRO A 142 -2.13 9.67 35.99
CA PRO A 142 -3.17 8.67 36.21
C PRO A 142 -4.47 9.24 36.82
N SER A 143 -4.44 10.44 37.39
CA SER A 143 -5.64 11.08 37.95
C SER A 143 -6.50 11.77 36.89
N THR A 144 -5.89 12.28 35.83
CA THR A 144 -6.58 12.97 34.73
C THR A 144 -6.72 12.11 33.48
N LEU A 145 -5.94 11.01 33.39
CA LEU A 145 -5.82 10.17 32.20
C LEU A 145 -5.21 10.89 30.98
N LEU A 146 -4.44 11.96 31.21
CA LEU A 146 -3.82 12.78 30.16
C LEU A 146 -2.29 12.66 30.22
N LEU A 147 -1.63 12.88 29.08
CA LEU A 147 -0.19 13.16 29.03
C LEU A 147 0.01 14.67 29.07
N ASP A 148 1.01 15.14 29.84
CA ASP A 148 1.36 16.56 29.89
C ASP A 148 2.21 16.94 28.67
N PRO A 149 1.72 17.78 27.72
CA PRO A 149 2.50 18.19 26.56
C PRO A 149 3.77 18.98 26.96
N ALA A 150 3.75 19.68 28.10
CA ALA A 150 4.90 20.44 28.58
C ALA A 150 6.02 19.56 29.16
N SER A 151 5.75 18.26 29.34
CA SER A 151 6.73 17.28 29.82
C SER A 151 7.52 16.59 28.70
N GLU A 152 7.46 17.11 27.46
CA GLU A 152 8.23 16.59 26.34
C GLU A 152 9.73 16.67 26.62
N ASP A 153 10.38 15.51 26.66
CA ASP A 153 11.83 15.40 26.49
C ASP A 153 12.10 14.76 25.12
N MET A 154 12.73 15.50 24.21
CA MET A 154 13.15 15.00 22.89
C MET A 154 14.45 14.21 23.03
N LEU A 155 14.41 12.91 22.70
CA LEU A 155 15.56 12.01 22.84
C LEU A 155 16.43 11.98 21.61
N VAL A 156 15.82 11.76 20.45
CA VAL A 156 16.54 11.55 19.19
C VAL A 156 15.73 12.10 18.03
N GLU A 157 16.42 12.73 17.10
CA GLU A 157 15.85 13.33 15.90
C GLU A 157 16.77 13.05 14.70
N TRP A 158 16.17 12.87 13.52
CA TRP A 158 16.89 12.75 12.26
C TRP A 158 16.17 13.48 11.12
N PRO A 159 16.92 13.99 10.13
CA PRO A 159 16.35 14.58 8.92
C PRO A 159 15.52 13.58 8.12
N THR A 160 14.45 14.06 7.48
CA THR A 160 13.67 13.29 6.52
C THR A 160 13.24 14.14 5.34
N GLU A 161 12.92 13.49 4.22
CA GLU A 161 12.35 14.13 3.03
C GLU A 161 10.87 13.75 2.92
N ARG A 162 10.04 14.68 2.45
CA ARG A 162 8.61 14.48 2.19
C ARG A 162 8.24 15.05 0.83
N ASP A 163 8.98 14.63 -0.20
CA ASP A 163 8.67 14.96 -1.60
C ASP A 163 7.90 13.81 -2.27
N LEU A 164 8.10 12.58 -1.80
CA LEU A 164 7.35 11.38 -2.18
C LEU A 164 7.26 10.40 -1.00
N CYS A 165 6.29 9.50 -1.07
CA CYS A 165 6.19 8.28 -0.24
C CYS A 165 7.41 7.37 -0.49
N CYS A 166 7.96 6.59 0.46
CA CYS A 166 7.26 5.73 1.43
C CYS A 166 8.18 5.19 2.55
N HIS A 167 7.64 4.39 3.47
CA HIS A 167 8.28 3.56 4.49
C HIS A 167 8.71 4.31 5.76
N SER A 168 7.74 4.73 6.55
CA SER A 168 8.02 5.38 7.84
C SER A 168 8.35 4.37 8.96
N ALA A 169 7.89 3.12 8.88
CA ALA A 169 7.90 2.14 9.97
C ALA A 169 7.31 2.73 11.27
N GLY A 170 8.10 2.79 12.36
CA GLY A 170 7.76 3.56 13.56
C GLY A 170 7.82 2.80 14.88
N SER A 171 7.88 1.46 14.83
CA SER A 171 7.73 0.62 16.01
C SER A 171 8.91 0.68 16.98
N MET A 172 8.61 0.52 18.27
CA MET A 172 9.56 0.63 19.38
C MET A 172 9.40 -0.51 20.38
N SER A 173 10.51 -1.07 20.87
CA SER A 173 10.49 -2.17 21.85
C SER A 173 11.67 -2.11 22.82
N TRP A 174 11.53 -2.75 24.00
CA TRP A 174 12.51 -2.64 25.09
C TRP A 174 13.14 -3.99 25.42
N ASP A 175 14.44 -3.99 25.68
CA ASP A 175 15.12 -5.14 26.27
C ASP A 175 15.07 -5.15 27.81
N THR A 176 15.60 -6.23 28.40
CA THR A 176 15.67 -6.37 29.87
C THR A 176 16.62 -5.39 30.55
N ALA A 177 17.52 -4.74 29.81
CA ALA A 177 18.49 -3.77 30.33
C ALA A 177 17.98 -2.32 30.23
N GLY A 178 16.77 -2.09 29.72
CA GLY A 178 16.22 -0.76 29.52
C GLY A 178 16.75 -0.07 28.27
N ASN A 179 17.30 -0.81 27.31
CA ASN A 179 17.61 -0.25 25.99
C ASN A 179 16.35 -0.23 25.12
N LEU A 180 16.16 0.88 24.43
CA LEU A 180 15.09 1.11 23.46
C LEU A 180 15.59 0.73 22.07
N TYR A 181 14.90 -0.20 21.44
CA TYR A 181 15.01 -0.52 20.02
C TYR A 181 13.94 0.28 19.27
N PHE A 182 14.28 0.84 18.12
CA PHE A 182 13.33 1.57 17.28
C PHE A 182 13.60 1.35 15.79
N ALA A 183 12.54 1.04 15.06
CA ALA A 183 12.56 0.77 13.63
C ALA A 183 12.31 2.06 12.83
N VAL A 184 13.20 2.36 11.88
CA VAL A 184 13.06 3.50 10.98
C VAL A 184 13.15 2.97 9.55
N GLY A 185 12.09 3.14 8.78
CA GLY A 185 12.08 2.74 7.36
C GLY A 185 12.98 3.63 6.51
N ASP A 186 13.15 3.25 5.25
CA ASP A 186 14.23 3.76 4.40
C ASP A 186 13.94 5.07 3.67
N ASN A 187 12.69 5.55 3.73
CA ASN A 187 12.21 6.73 3.02
C ASN A 187 12.51 6.71 1.51
N THR A 188 12.33 5.56 0.84
CA THR A 188 12.70 5.36 -0.57
C THR A 188 11.61 4.64 -1.36
N ASN A 189 11.35 5.09 -2.58
CA ASN A 189 10.30 4.59 -3.48
C ASN A 189 10.86 3.62 -4.55
N SER A 190 10.17 2.50 -4.76
CA SER A 190 10.49 1.45 -5.75
C SER A 190 9.81 1.65 -7.13
N GLY A 191 9.06 2.72 -7.32
CA GLY A 191 8.28 2.99 -8.52
C GLY A 191 9.02 3.65 -9.68
N GLY A 192 8.29 3.95 -10.75
CA GLY A 192 8.85 4.53 -11.97
C GLY A 192 9.77 3.56 -12.73
N ASP A 193 10.95 4.01 -13.16
CA ASP A 193 11.90 3.17 -13.91
C ASP A 193 12.66 2.15 -13.03
N SER A 194 12.49 2.19 -11.70
CA SER A 194 12.80 1.08 -10.79
C SER A 194 11.89 -0.13 -11.03
N ALA A 195 10.66 0.08 -11.53
CA ALA A 195 9.70 -0.98 -11.89
C ALA A 195 9.47 -2.00 -10.76
N GLY A 196 9.32 -1.52 -9.52
CA GLY A 196 9.13 -2.37 -8.34
C GLY A 196 10.42 -3.06 -7.86
N MET A 197 11.56 -2.91 -8.55
CA MET A 197 12.84 -3.49 -8.14
C MET A 197 13.59 -2.60 -7.13
N ALA A 198 14.76 -3.06 -6.68
CA ALA A 198 15.67 -2.30 -5.83
C ALA A 198 15.95 -0.87 -6.37
N PRO A 199 15.51 0.18 -5.66
CA PRO A 199 15.71 1.57 -6.08
C PRO A 199 17.13 2.04 -5.69
N ILE A 200 18.08 1.85 -6.61
CA ILE A 200 19.51 2.19 -6.43
C ILE A 200 19.97 3.25 -7.45
N ASP A 201 19.15 4.28 -7.68
CA ASP A 201 19.37 5.24 -8.77
C ASP A 201 20.42 6.31 -8.44
N GLU A 202 21.59 6.19 -9.05
CA GLU A 202 22.74 7.07 -8.88
C GLU A 202 22.69 8.37 -9.71
N ARG A 203 21.67 8.57 -10.56
CA ARG A 203 21.55 9.78 -11.40
C ARG A 203 21.37 11.01 -10.51
N THR A 204 22.28 11.98 -10.62
CA THR A 204 22.24 13.22 -9.82
C THR A 204 21.05 14.13 -10.15
N SER A 205 20.43 13.96 -11.32
CA SER A 205 19.20 14.64 -11.73
C SER A 205 17.92 14.01 -11.19
N ARG A 206 17.99 12.80 -10.58
CA ARG A 206 16.84 12.13 -9.98
C ARG A 206 16.61 12.61 -8.55
N ASN A 207 15.34 12.63 -8.13
CA ASN A 207 14.98 12.80 -6.72
C ASN A 207 15.73 11.74 -5.85
N PRO A 208 16.42 12.15 -4.77
CA PRO A 208 17.13 11.23 -3.87
C PRO A 208 16.30 10.10 -3.27
N GLN A 209 14.98 10.26 -3.12
CA GLN A 209 14.09 9.23 -2.60
C GLN A 209 13.87 8.04 -3.57
N TYR A 210 14.67 7.90 -4.64
CA TYR A 210 14.79 6.70 -5.49
C TYR A 210 16.13 5.97 -5.32
N ASP A 211 16.86 6.24 -4.24
CA ASP A 211 18.17 5.68 -3.95
C ASP A 211 18.30 5.20 -2.50
N ALA A 212 17.91 3.95 -2.25
CA ALA A 212 17.93 3.31 -0.93
C ALA A 212 19.36 3.11 -0.40
N GLN A 213 20.37 3.27 -1.26
CA GLN A 213 21.77 3.22 -0.86
C GLN A 213 22.14 4.39 0.07
N ARG A 214 21.42 5.52 -0.02
CA ARG A 214 21.63 6.69 0.83
C ARG A 214 21.19 6.47 2.29
N THR A 215 20.23 5.56 2.50
CA THR A 215 19.61 5.25 3.80
C THR A 215 19.95 3.82 4.20
N SER A 216 19.21 2.81 3.75
CA SER A 216 19.38 1.39 4.08
C SER A 216 20.82 0.91 3.95
N GLY A 217 21.44 1.25 2.82
CA GLY A 217 22.84 0.91 2.51
C GLY A 217 23.89 1.80 3.18
N SER A 218 23.52 2.93 3.80
CA SER A 218 24.45 3.84 4.46
C SER A 218 24.64 3.46 5.92
N THR A 219 25.89 3.30 6.33
CA THR A 219 26.24 3.05 7.74
C THR A 219 26.19 4.32 8.59
N ASN A 220 25.95 5.48 7.99
CA ASN A 220 25.97 6.79 8.66
C ASN A 220 24.59 7.48 8.65
N ASP A 221 23.51 6.71 8.51
CA ASP A 221 22.11 7.18 8.51
C ASP A 221 21.27 6.28 9.44
N LEU A 222 20.28 6.86 10.12
CA LEU A 222 19.39 6.11 11.01
C LEU A 222 18.22 5.45 10.27
N ARG A 223 17.95 5.83 9.02
CA ARG A 223 16.87 5.32 8.18
C ARG A 223 17.25 4.02 7.49
N GLY A 224 16.27 3.13 7.29
CA GLY A 224 16.49 1.76 6.84
C GLY A 224 17.32 0.97 7.85
N LYS A 225 16.97 1.11 9.14
CA LYS A 225 17.65 0.51 10.30
C LYS A 225 16.65 0.07 11.37
N ILE A 226 17.08 -0.88 12.22
CA ILE A 226 16.58 -0.98 13.58
C ILE A 226 17.71 -0.51 14.50
N ASN A 227 17.47 0.60 15.19
CA ASN A 227 18.44 1.28 16.03
C ASN A 227 18.26 0.86 17.49
N ARG A 228 19.30 0.98 18.31
CA ARG A 228 19.29 0.67 19.74
C ARG A 228 20.05 1.71 20.56
N ILE A 229 19.35 2.33 21.50
CA ILE A 229 19.87 3.35 22.43
C ILE A 229 19.48 3.00 23.88
N HIS A 230 20.10 3.68 24.86
CA HIS A 230 19.70 3.62 26.25
C HIS A 230 19.20 5.00 26.70
N PRO A 231 17.88 5.21 26.78
CA PRO A 231 17.30 6.44 27.30
C PRO A 231 17.73 6.75 28.74
N GLU A 232 18.13 7.99 29.00
CA GLU A 232 18.54 8.43 30.33
C GLU A 232 17.42 9.24 31.02
N ASN A 233 17.50 9.32 32.35
CA ASN A 233 16.49 10.02 33.15
C ASN A 233 16.43 11.54 32.91
N ASP A 234 17.49 12.14 32.37
CA ASP A 234 17.57 13.58 32.08
C ASP A 234 17.06 13.95 30.68
N GLY A 235 16.54 12.98 29.92
CA GLY A 235 16.01 13.18 28.57
C GLY A 235 17.06 12.97 27.47
N SER A 236 18.32 12.72 27.83
CA SER A 236 19.36 12.30 26.89
C SER A 236 19.31 10.79 26.62
N TYR A 237 20.26 10.28 25.83
CA TYR A 237 20.49 8.84 25.68
C TYR A 237 21.99 8.53 25.62
N THR A 238 22.34 7.31 25.98
CA THR A 238 23.66 6.72 25.73
C THR A 238 23.56 5.59 24.71
N VAL A 239 24.69 5.21 24.11
CA VAL A 239 24.75 4.11 23.14
C VAL A 239 25.23 2.84 23.83
N PRO A 240 24.41 1.79 23.94
CA PRO A 240 24.79 0.56 24.62
C PRO A 240 25.82 -0.25 23.81
N ALA A 241 26.71 -0.94 24.51
CA ALA A 241 27.69 -1.84 23.88
C ALA A 241 27.02 -3.01 23.15
N GLY A 242 27.61 -3.47 22.04
CA GLY A 242 27.08 -4.58 21.24
C GLY A 242 26.15 -4.17 20.09
N ASN A 243 26.10 -2.87 19.76
CA ASN A 243 25.59 -2.39 18.48
C ASN A 243 26.55 -2.77 17.34
N LEU A 244 26.09 -2.65 16.09
CA LEU A 244 26.84 -3.07 14.90
C LEU A 244 28.16 -2.31 14.75
N PHE A 245 28.19 -1.04 15.15
CA PHE A 245 29.37 -0.20 15.11
C PHE A 245 29.71 0.33 16.50
N ALA A 246 31.00 0.27 16.85
CA ALA A 246 31.47 0.82 18.12
C ALA A 246 31.41 2.36 18.10
N PRO A 247 31.08 3.03 19.22
CA PRO A 247 31.15 4.47 19.35
C PRO A 247 32.50 5.04 18.88
N GLY A 248 32.46 6.11 18.07
CA GLY A 248 33.65 6.75 17.50
C GLY A 248 34.18 6.11 16.21
N THR A 249 33.57 5.03 15.71
CA THR A 249 33.93 4.45 14.41
C THR A 249 33.59 5.44 13.29
N ALA A 250 34.60 5.84 12.51
CA ALA A 250 34.45 6.86 11.48
C ALA A 250 33.43 6.43 10.40
N ARG A 251 32.60 7.38 9.95
CA ARG A 251 31.54 7.18 8.94
C ARG A 251 30.49 6.14 9.33
N THR A 252 30.24 6.00 10.63
CA THR A 252 29.19 5.12 11.12
C THR A 252 28.38 5.79 12.22
N ARG A 253 27.13 5.37 12.35
CA ARG A 253 26.26 5.70 13.48
C ARG A 253 26.28 4.56 14.49
N PRO A 254 26.77 4.77 15.72
CA PRO A 254 26.88 3.70 16.71
C PRO A 254 25.53 3.24 17.26
N GLU A 255 24.44 3.96 17.01
CA GLU A 255 23.06 3.57 17.35
C GLU A 255 22.57 2.36 16.55
N ILE A 256 23.18 2.07 15.39
CA ILE A 256 22.72 1.02 14.48
C ILE A 256 22.93 -0.36 15.11
N TYR A 257 21.84 -1.11 15.31
CA TYR A 257 21.89 -2.52 15.72
C TYR A 257 21.69 -3.44 14.51
N VAL A 258 20.66 -3.16 13.71
CA VAL A 258 20.39 -3.80 12.42
C VAL A 258 20.44 -2.75 11.32
N MET A 259 21.10 -3.09 10.21
CA MET A 259 21.06 -2.30 8.98
C MET A 259 20.59 -3.12 7.78
N GLY A 260 20.30 -2.44 6.68
CA GLY A 260 19.89 -3.07 5.43
C GLY A 260 18.48 -3.62 5.51
N VAL A 261 17.55 -2.78 5.96
CA VAL A 261 16.10 -3.03 6.01
C VAL A 261 15.38 -1.91 5.25
N ARG A 262 14.25 -2.21 4.62
CA ARG A 262 13.38 -1.30 3.86
C ARG A 262 12.31 -0.69 4.74
N ASN A 263 11.40 -1.51 5.27
CA ASN A 263 10.26 -1.12 6.09
C ASN A 263 10.00 -2.15 7.20
N PRO A 264 10.83 -2.16 8.26
CA PRO A 264 10.66 -3.05 9.41
C PRO A 264 9.44 -2.60 10.25
N TYR A 265 8.23 -3.02 9.86
CA TYR A 265 7.00 -2.31 10.22
C TYR A 265 6.68 -2.41 11.74
N ARG A 266 6.62 -3.63 12.31
CA ARG A 266 6.54 -3.84 13.76
C ARG A 266 7.69 -4.69 14.26
N ILE A 267 8.33 -4.21 15.34
CA ILE A 267 9.46 -4.89 15.98
C ILE A 267 9.06 -5.37 17.38
N TRP A 268 9.62 -6.50 17.80
CA TRP A 268 9.43 -6.99 19.16
C TRP A 268 10.71 -7.61 19.71
N VAL A 269 11.06 -7.21 20.93
CA VAL A 269 12.22 -7.75 21.67
C VAL A 269 11.74 -8.77 22.70
N ASP A 270 12.13 -10.02 22.51
CA ASP A 270 11.82 -11.10 23.42
C ASP A 270 12.70 -11.08 24.67
N ARG A 271 12.18 -10.44 25.70
CA ARG A 271 12.82 -10.33 27.02
C ARG A 271 12.96 -11.69 27.74
N LYS A 272 12.20 -12.72 27.33
CA LYS A 272 12.29 -14.08 27.89
C LYS A 272 13.28 -14.96 27.12
N ALA A 273 13.59 -14.61 25.87
CA ALA A 273 14.54 -15.33 25.03
C ALA A 273 15.82 -14.52 24.74
N GLY A 274 16.47 -14.04 25.79
CA GLY A 274 17.80 -13.41 25.69
C GLY A 274 17.82 -12.08 24.92
N ASN A 275 16.69 -11.35 24.88
CA ASN A 275 16.51 -10.12 24.11
C ASN A 275 16.65 -10.32 22.60
N THR A 276 16.21 -11.48 22.10
CA THR A 276 16.15 -11.72 20.65
C THR A 276 15.15 -10.76 20.01
N LEU A 277 15.56 -10.09 18.94
CA LEU A 277 14.73 -9.16 18.17
C LEU A 277 14.04 -9.89 17.02
N TYR A 278 12.74 -9.65 16.82
CA TYR A 278 11.95 -10.16 15.71
C TYR A 278 11.20 -9.02 15.02
N TRP A 279 10.93 -9.15 13.72
CA TRP A 279 10.14 -8.17 12.95
C TRP A 279 9.56 -8.74 11.66
N GLY A 280 8.49 -8.10 11.19
CA GLY A 280 8.01 -8.21 9.81
C GLY A 280 8.64 -7.11 8.95
N GLU A 281 8.97 -7.42 7.70
CA GLU A 281 9.65 -6.55 6.76
C GLU A 281 8.89 -6.53 5.43
N VAL A 282 8.50 -5.33 4.99
CA VAL A 282 7.81 -5.16 3.70
C VAL A 282 8.83 -4.88 2.59
N GLY A 283 8.88 -5.80 1.62
CA GLY A 283 9.72 -5.80 0.43
C GLY A 283 9.32 -4.78 -0.63
N PRO A 284 10.05 -4.72 -1.76
CA PRO A 284 9.67 -3.86 -2.88
C PRO A 284 8.46 -4.44 -3.65
N ASP A 285 8.15 -3.96 -4.85
CA ASP A 285 6.86 -4.23 -5.52
C ASP A 285 7.01 -4.99 -6.86
N ALA A 286 8.17 -5.59 -7.10
CA ALA A 286 8.47 -6.31 -8.33
C ALA A 286 7.64 -7.60 -8.44
N GLY A 287 6.72 -7.63 -9.40
CA GLY A 287 5.82 -8.77 -9.58
C GLY A 287 6.45 -10.06 -10.12
N ALA A 288 7.65 -9.98 -10.70
CA ALA A 288 8.34 -11.12 -11.27
C ALA A 288 9.86 -10.89 -11.34
N ASP A 289 10.61 -11.98 -11.46
CA ASP A 289 12.04 -11.95 -11.77
C ASP A 289 12.29 -11.25 -13.10
N VAL A 290 13.30 -10.37 -13.13
CA VAL A 290 13.77 -9.73 -14.36
C VAL A 290 15.19 -10.16 -14.66
N ALA A 291 15.36 -10.82 -15.81
CA ALA A 291 16.63 -11.32 -16.27
C ALA A 291 17.73 -10.23 -16.24
N ASN A 292 18.86 -10.55 -15.61
CA ASN A 292 20.01 -9.67 -15.39
C ASN A 292 19.74 -8.42 -14.52
N ARG A 293 18.58 -8.29 -13.87
CA ARG A 293 18.28 -7.15 -12.98
C ARG A 293 18.08 -7.58 -11.54
N GLY A 294 17.23 -8.56 -11.28
CA GLY A 294 16.96 -8.98 -9.91
C GLY A 294 15.71 -9.84 -9.80
N PRO A 295 15.48 -10.39 -8.59
CA PRO A 295 14.33 -11.23 -8.31
C PRO A 295 13.03 -10.42 -8.17
N ALA A 296 11.90 -11.12 -8.21
CA ALA A 296 10.63 -10.66 -7.68
C ALA A 296 10.79 -10.18 -6.21
N ALA A 297 9.84 -9.37 -5.76
CA ALA A 297 9.85 -8.83 -4.41
C ALA A 297 9.86 -9.94 -3.35
N TYR A 298 10.63 -9.71 -2.29
CA TYR A 298 10.65 -10.54 -1.09
C TYR A 298 10.06 -9.79 0.08
N ASP A 299 9.01 -10.36 0.66
CA ASP A 299 8.45 -9.98 1.94
C ASP A 299 8.96 -10.96 3.01
N GLU A 300 9.34 -10.46 4.19
CA GLU A 300 10.13 -11.26 5.15
C GLU A 300 9.62 -11.19 6.59
N PHE A 301 9.83 -12.29 7.31
CA PHE A 301 9.82 -12.32 8.77
C PHE A 301 11.22 -12.70 9.27
N ASN A 302 11.72 -11.89 10.20
CA ASN A 302 13.13 -11.84 10.52
C ASN A 302 13.43 -12.02 12.01
N ARG A 303 14.66 -12.47 12.30
CA ARG A 303 15.19 -12.69 13.65
C ARG A 303 16.64 -12.21 13.77
N ALA A 304 16.94 -11.45 14.82
CA ALA A 304 18.28 -11.02 15.19
C ALA A 304 18.60 -11.36 16.65
N ALA A 305 19.43 -12.38 16.86
CA ALA A 305 20.06 -12.66 18.17
C ALA A 305 21.30 -11.77 18.45
N GLY A 306 21.68 -10.92 17.50
CA GLY A 306 22.84 -10.03 17.54
C GLY A 306 22.80 -9.04 16.37
N PRO A 307 23.65 -7.99 16.40
CA PRO A 307 23.65 -6.96 15.36
C PRO A 307 24.02 -7.54 13.98
N GLY A 308 23.61 -6.87 12.90
CA GLY A 308 23.94 -7.33 11.54
C GLY A 308 23.40 -6.48 10.40
N ASN A 309 23.85 -6.80 9.19
CA ASN A 309 23.31 -6.27 7.94
C ASN A 309 22.38 -7.32 7.31
N TYR A 310 21.14 -6.95 7.00
CA TYR A 310 20.10 -7.84 6.45
C TYR A 310 19.85 -7.62 4.95
N GLY A 311 20.72 -6.83 4.30
CA GLY A 311 20.97 -6.94 2.87
C GLY A 311 20.31 -5.88 1.99
N TRP A 312 19.14 -5.35 2.34
CA TRP A 312 18.46 -4.34 1.53
C TRP A 312 19.34 -3.07 1.36
N PRO A 313 19.44 -2.47 0.16
CA PRO A 313 18.73 -2.77 -1.09
C PRO A 313 19.44 -3.73 -2.05
N TYR A 314 20.53 -4.36 -1.63
CA TYR A 314 21.40 -5.15 -2.51
C TYR A 314 21.00 -6.63 -2.57
N CYS A 315 20.39 -7.12 -1.49
CA CYS A 315 19.96 -8.49 -1.31
C CYS A 315 18.54 -8.54 -0.75
N GLY A 316 17.78 -9.58 -1.06
CA GLY A 316 16.47 -9.87 -0.48
C GLY A 316 16.28 -11.35 -0.15
N GLY A 317 15.33 -11.65 0.74
CA GLY A 317 14.95 -13.00 1.15
C GLY A 317 16.15 -13.82 1.66
N PRO A 318 16.40 -15.01 1.11
CA PRO A 318 17.48 -15.90 1.56
C PRO A 318 18.87 -15.46 1.03
N ASN A 319 19.17 -14.15 1.00
CA ASN A 319 20.35 -13.53 0.38
C ASN A 319 20.39 -13.66 -1.16
N VAL A 320 19.25 -13.51 -1.85
CA VAL A 320 19.22 -13.40 -3.31
C VAL A 320 19.68 -12.01 -3.73
N ALA A 321 20.61 -11.93 -4.68
CA ALA A 321 21.23 -10.68 -5.08
C ALA A 321 20.42 -9.94 -6.15
N TYR A 322 20.36 -8.62 -6.02
CA TYR A 322 20.07 -7.72 -7.15
C TYR A 322 21.35 -7.47 -7.97
N ASN A 323 21.17 -7.05 -9.21
CA ASN A 323 22.26 -6.56 -10.05
C ASN A 323 22.45 -5.05 -9.81
N ASP A 324 23.70 -4.59 -9.79
CA ASP A 324 24.02 -3.17 -9.89
C ASP A 324 23.50 -2.65 -11.23
N TRP A 325 22.40 -1.90 -11.18
CA TRP A 325 21.66 -1.49 -12.36
C TRP A 325 21.97 -0.04 -12.72
N ASP A 326 22.47 0.18 -13.93
CA ASP A 326 22.66 1.52 -14.46
C ASP A 326 21.33 2.09 -14.97
N PHE A 327 20.71 2.99 -14.20
CA PHE A 327 19.46 3.65 -14.57
C PHE A 327 19.60 4.66 -15.73
N ALA A 328 20.80 5.10 -16.09
CA ALA A 328 21.00 5.99 -17.23
C ALA A 328 21.06 5.22 -18.56
N THR A 329 21.63 4.02 -18.54
CA THR A 329 21.82 3.18 -19.73
C THR A 329 20.88 1.97 -19.79
N ALA A 330 20.10 1.73 -18.72
CA ALA A 330 19.26 0.56 -18.54
C ALA A 330 20.04 -0.76 -18.76
N SER A 331 21.19 -0.88 -18.09
CA SER A 331 22.09 -2.02 -18.25
C SER A 331 22.70 -2.52 -16.94
N PRO A 332 23.01 -3.83 -16.83
CA PRO A 332 23.61 -4.40 -15.63
C PRO A 332 25.12 -4.12 -15.54
N ARG A 333 25.62 -3.94 -14.32
CA ARG A 333 27.05 -3.73 -14.00
C ARG A 333 27.66 -4.87 -13.18
N GLY A 334 26.85 -5.81 -12.69
CA GLY A 334 27.30 -7.00 -11.97
C GLY A 334 26.44 -7.28 -10.73
N TRP A 335 26.46 -8.52 -10.26
CA TRP A 335 25.67 -8.93 -9.10
C TRP A 335 26.34 -8.51 -7.78
N PHE A 336 25.55 -8.04 -6.82
CA PHE A 336 26.06 -7.73 -5.49
C PHE A 336 26.44 -9.02 -4.72
N PRO A 337 27.49 -8.97 -3.87
CA PRO A 337 27.86 -10.10 -3.03
C PRO A 337 26.93 -10.23 -1.82
N CYS A 338 26.08 -11.26 -1.83
CA CYS A 338 25.15 -11.58 -0.75
C CYS A 338 25.57 -12.88 -0.02
N GLY A 339 25.51 -12.88 1.32
CA GLY A 339 25.83 -14.06 2.16
C GLY A 339 27.30 -14.47 2.24
N GLY A 340 28.22 -13.67 1.68
CA GLY A 340 29.67 -13.93 1.68
C GLY A 340 30.40 -13.41 2.93
N SER A 341 31.74 -13.55 2.95
CA SER A 341 32.58 -12.99 4.02
C SER A 341 32.80 -11.47 3.93
N ALA A 342 32.39 -10.86 2.81
CA ALA A 342 32.35 -9.42 2.58
C ALA A 342 30.95 -9.05 2.07
N GLY A 343 30.44 -7.88 2.48
CA GLY A 343 29.15 -7.39 2.04
C GLY A 343 29.21 -6.62 0.71
N PRO A 344 28.06 -6.06 0.27
CA PRO A 344 27.98 -5.19 -0.90
C PRO A 344 28.85 -3.93 -0.79
N VAL A 345 29.14 -3.33 -1.94
CA VAL A 345 29.85 -2.05 -2.05
C VAL A 345 28.82 -0.96 -2.38
N ASN A 346 28.69 0.02 -1.50
CA ASN A 346 27.80 1.17 -1.69
C ASN A 346 28.53 2.28 -2.44
N ASN A 347 28.34 2.33 -3.76
CA ASN A 347 28.96 3.31 -4.66
C ASN A 347 28.08 4.54 -4.91
N SER A 348 26.92 4.64 -4.25
CA SER A 348 26.02 5.77 -4.44
C SER A 348 26.76 7.09 -4.21
N PRO A 349 26.56 8.10 -5.09
CA PRO A 349 27.10 9.43 -4.88
C PRO A 349 26.49 10.12 -3.65
N ARG A 350 25.43 9.55 -3.06
CA ARG A 350 24.74 10.04 -1.86
C ARG A 350 25.15 9.30 -0.59
N ASN A 351 26.03 8.30 -0.68
CA ASN A 351 26.52 7.56 0.49
C ASN A 351 27.42 8.45 1.35
N THR A 352 27.09 8.56 2.64
CA THR A 352 27.93 9.26 3.64
C THR A 352 28.64 8.30 4.60
N GLY A 353 28.36 6.99 4.48
CA GLY A 353 28.90 5.94 5.33
C GLY A 353 30.15 5.25 4.78
N LEU A 354 30.38 4.03 5.24
CA LEU A 354 31.37 3.11 4.70
C LEU A 354 30.98 2.73 3.26
N GLN A 355 31.99 2.56 2.42
CA GLN A 355 31.79 2.08 1.06
C GLN A 355 31.64 0.56 1.04
N GLN A 356 32.54 -0.15 1.72
CA GLN A 356 32.46 -1.60 1.91
C GLN A 356 31.56 -1.90 3.10
N LEU A 357 30.43 -2.56 2.87
CA LEU A 357 29.45 -2.86 3.91
C LEU A 357 29.77 -4.16 4.65
N PRO A 358 29.25 -4.32 5.89
CA PRO A 358 29.30 -5.61 6.59
C PRO A 358 28.61 -6.72 5.79
N PRO A 359 29.02 -7.99 5.96
CA PRO A 359 28.36 -9.16 5.38
C PRO A 359 26.85 -9.20 5.65
N THR A 360 26.08 -9.63 4.64
CA THR A 360 24.62 -9.73 4.75
C THR A 360 24.18 -11.05 5.39
N LYS A 361 23.04 -10.99 6.08
CA LYS A 361 22.37 -12.13 6.71
C LYS A 361 21.06 -12.40 5.96
N PRO A 362 20.65 -13.68 5.81
CA PRO A 362 19.42 -14.02 5.13
C PRO A 362 18.20 -13.79 6.02
N ALA A 363 17.03 -13.64 5.40
CA ALA A 363 15.75 -13.74 6.06
C ALA A 363 15.52 -15.13 6.67
N LEU A 364 14.67 -15.21 7.70
CA LEU A 364 14.35 -16.50 8.34
C LEU A 364 13.16 -17.20 7.68
N VAL A 365 12.10 -16.44 7.42
CA VAL A 365 10.90 -16.87 6.70
C VAL A 365 10.59 -15.77 5.67
N TRP A 366 10.25 -16.16 4.45
CA TRP A 366 9.99 -15.21 3.37
C TRP A 366 8.92 -15.72 2.42
N GLU A 367 8.35 -14.80 1.67
CA GLU A 367 7.56 -15.07 0.49
C GLU A 367 8.03 -14.20 -0.67
N GLN A 368 7.84 -14.72 -1.88
CA GLN A 368 8.03 -13.93 -3.09
C GLN A 368 6.68 -13.44 -3.58
N HIS A 369 6.70 -12.38 -4.38
CA HIS A 369 5.52 -12.00 -5.13
C HIS A 369 5.02 -13.18 -5.98
N GLY A 370 3.74 -13.54 -5.81
CA GLY A 370 3.14 -14.72 -6.44
C GLY A 370 3.27 -16.03 -5.66
N GLY A 371 3.88 -16.04 -4.47
CA GLY A 371 3.90 -17.20 -3.57
C GLY A 371 5.26 -17.52 -2.95
N SER A 372 5.29 -18.51 -2.06
CA SER A 372 6.54 -19.00 -1.44
C SER A 372 6.70 -20.49 -1.69
N ASP A 373 7.73 -20.86 -2.46
CA ASP A 373 8.12 -22.26 -2.67
C ASP A 373 8.61 -22.91 -1.38
N ASP A 374 9.35 -22.15 -0.57
CA ASP A 374 9.93 -22.63 0.70
C ASP A 374 8.88 -22.68 1.82
N TRP A 375 7.89 -21.78 1.77
CA TRP A 375 6.82 -21.68 2.76
C TRP A 375 5.44 -21.63 2.10
N PRO A 376 4.93 -22.73 1.50
CA PRO A 376 3.65 -22.73 0.80
C PRO A 376 2.44 -22.34 1.66
N ALA A 377 2.56 -22.43 2.98
CA ALA A 377 1.55 -21.92 3.91
C ALA A 377 1.42 -20.38 3.87
N LEU A 378 2.41 -19.67 3.34
CA LEU A 378 2.38 -18.23 3.07
C LEU A 378 1.99 -17.93 1.62
N ASP A 379 1.67 -18.93 0.81
CA ASP A 379 1.38 -18.75 -0.61
C ASP A 379 0.29 -17.69 -0.87
N ASN A 380 0.47 -16.96 -1.96
CA ASN A 380 -0.15 -15.68 -2.25
C ASN A 380 -0.85 -15.69 -3.62
N PRO A 381 -2.08 -16.21 -3.72
CA PRO A 381 -2.89 -16.05 -4.91
C PRO A 381 -3.39 -14.60 -5.00
N GLY A 382 -2.53 -13.65 -5.40
CA GLY A 382 -2.93 -12.24 -5.50
C GLY A 382 -1.81 -11.20 -5.46
N GLY A 383 -0.70 -11.43 -4.77
CA GLY A 383 0.44 -10.50 -4.78
C GLY A 383 0.37 -9.32 -3.79
N CYS A 384 -0.40 -9.41 -2.70
CA CYS A 384 -0.38 -8.40 -1.61
C CYS A 384 0.35 -8.95 -0.38
N GLY A 385 1.68 -8.95 -0.39
CA GLY A 385 2.48 -9.26 0.79
C GLY A 385 2.66 -8.00 1.65
N SER A 386 2.43 -8.12 2.96
CA SER A 386 2.64 -7.01 3.90
C SER A 386 2.93 -7.52 5.32
N PRO A 387 4.04 -8.26 5.52
CA PRO A 387 4.44 -8.76 6.83
C PRO A 387 4.44 -7.65 7.85
N ASN A 388 3.65 -7.82 8.88
CA ASN A 388 3.37 -6.75 9.81
C ASN A 388 4.10 -6.98 11.13
N HIS A 389 3.60 -7.90 11.95
CA HIS A 389 4.00 -8.04 13.34
C HIS A 389 4.43 -9.48 13.65
N VAL A 390 5.44 -9.60 14.51
CA VAL A 390 5.94 -10.86 15.08
C VAL A 390 6.06 -10.73 16.60
N GLU A 391 5.40 -11.59 17.37
CA GLU A 391 5.67 -11.76 18.80
C GLU A 391 5.56 -13.24 19.20
N VAL A 392 6.31 -13.64 20.24
CA VAL A 392 6.31 -15.00 20.77
C VAL A 392 5.38 -15.09 21.97
N TYR A 393 4.43 -16.02 21.94
CA TYR A 393 3.61 -16.28 23.12
C TYR A 393 4.39 -17.11 24.14
N HIS A 394 4.48 -16.60 25.36
CA HIS A 394 5.13 -17.27 26.49
C HIS A 394 4.11 -17.58 27.57
N TYR A 395 3.62 -18.82 27.59
CA TYR A 395 2.62 -19.29 28.53
C TYR A 395 3.14 -19.22 29.97
N ASP A 396 2.34 -18.62 30.86
CA ASP A 396 2.60 -18.64 32.29
C ASP A 396 1.58 -19.56 32.99
N PRO A 397 1.99 -20.75 33.49
CA PRO A 397 1.09 -21.61 34.24
C PRO A 397 0.59 -20.96 35.54
N ASN A 398 1.34 -20.03 36.12
CA ASN A 398 1.01 -19.38 37.40
C ASN A 398 0.12 -18.15 37.23
N LEU A 399 -0.08 -17.67 36.00
CA LEU A 399 -0.99 -16.57 35.75
C LEU A 399 -2.43 -17.00 36.03
N ALA A 400 -3.03 -16.42 37.06
CA ALA A 400 -4.44 -16.61 37.40
C ALA A 400 -5.32 -15.81 36.43
N SER A 401 -5.65 -16.42 35.30
CA SER A 401 -6.50 -15.86 34.26
C SER A 401 -7.30 -16.97 33.61
N ASP A 402 -8.60 -16.74 33.45
CA ASP A 402 -9.56 -17.61 32.76
C ASP A 402 -9.66 -17.30 31.26
N VAL A 403 -8.91 -16.30 30.78
CA VAL A 403 -8.89 -15.85 29.37
C VAL A 403 -7.52 -16.03 28.70
N LYS A 404 -6.49 -16.44 29.45
CA LYS A 404 -5.13 -16.61 28.91
C LYS A 404 -5.08 -17.67 27.82
N TRP A 405 -4.27 -17.41 26.81
CA TRP A 405 -4.07 -18.37 25.73
C TRP A 405 -3.48 -19.71 26.24
N PRO A 406 -3.76 -20.83 25.56
CA PRO A 406 -3.39 -22.14 26.05
C PRO A 406 -1.89 -22.43 25.87
N ALA A 407 -1.36 -23.32 26.72
CA ALA A 407 0.04 -23.76 26.68
C ALA A 407 0.50 -24.34 25.33
N TYR A 408 -0.43 -24.72 24.45
CA TYR A 408 -0.13 -25.14 23.08
C TYR A 408 0.66 -24.09 22.28
N TYR A 409 0.41 -22.80 22.50
CA TYR A 409 1.09 -21.73 21.78
C TYR A 409 2.40 -21.29 22.44
N ASP A 410 2.79 -21.89 23.57
CA ASP A 410 4.03 -21.53 24.25
C ASP A 410 5.25 -21.71 23.33
N ASN A 411 6.11 -20.68 23.28
CA ASN A 411 7.30 -20.61 22.43
C ASN A 411 7.04 -20.72 20.92
N LYS A 412 5.85 -20.37 20.44
CA LYS A 412 5.58 -20.21 19.01
C LYS A 412 5.63 -18.74 18.62
N TRP A 413 6.14 -18.45 17.43
CA TRP A 413 5.89 -17.13 16.85
C TRP A 413 4.43 -17.07 16.43
N LEU A 414 3.78 -15.96 16.74
CA LEU A 414 2.61 -15.54 15.99
C LEU A 414 3.07 -14.44 15.04
N ILE A 415 2.75 -14.63 13.77
CA ILE A 415 3.06 -13.70 12.70
C ILE A 415 1.75 -13.23 12.08
N SER A 416 1.69 -11.97 11.66
CA SER A 416 0.51 -11.39 11.04
C SER A 416 0.83 -10.65 9.76
N GLU A 417 -0.21 -10.50 8.95
CA GLU A 417 -0.13 -9.71 7.73
C GLU A 417 -1.32 -8.76 7.59
N TYR A 418 -0.99 -7.54 7.17
CA TYR A 418 -1.95 -6.47 6.94
C TYR A 418 -2.92 -6.77 5.79
N CYS A 419 -2.43 -7.05 4.58
CA CYS A 419 -3.29 -7.22 3.39
C CYS A 419 -4.27 -8.38 3.57
N ARG A 420 -3.75 -9.60 3.77
CA ARG A 420 -4.55 -10.83 3.68
C ARG A 420 -5.28 -11.21 4.97
N ASN A 421 -5.35 -10.31 5.95
CA ASN A 421 -6.21 -10.45 7.12
C ASN A 421 -5.99 -11.74 7.93
N TRP A 422 -4.73 -12.15 8.16
CA TRP A 422 -4.43 -13.39 8.89
C TRP A 422 -3.42 -13.21 10.03
N ILE A 423 -3.51 -14.14 11.00
CA ILE A 423 -2.48 -14.44 12.00
C ILE A 423 -2.15 -15.93 11.85
N LYS A 424 -0.87 -16.27 11.79
CA LYS A 424 -0.36 -17.64 11.65
C LYS A 424 0.66 -17.94 12.76
N GLU A 425 0.78 -19.20 13.13
CA GLU A 425 1.82 -19.66 14.05
C GLU A 425 3.01 -20.19 13.27
N VAL A 426 4.22 -19.97 13.78
CA VAL A 426 5.45 -20.62 13.30
C VAL A 426 6.01 -21.48 14.42
N GLN A 427 6.23 -22.76 14.11
CA GLN A 427 6.87 -23.72 15.01
C GLN A 427 8.36 -23.84 14.67
N PHE A 428 9.18 -24.14 15.68
CA PHE A 428 10.63 -24.19 15.55
C PHE A 428 11.19 -25.54 15.98
N ASP A 429 12.30 -25.94 15.36
CA ASP A 429 13.11 -27.06 15.83
C ASP A 429 13.43 -26.88 17.32
N ASN A 430 13.29 -27.97 18.08
CA ASN A 430 13.46 -28.01 19.53
C ASN A 430 12.52 -27.07 20.32
N GLY A 431 11.47 -26.53 19.69
CA GLY A 431 10.53 -25.59 20.32
C GLY A 431 11.18 -24.28 20.76
N ASN A 432 12.28 -23.86 20.12
CA ASN A 432 13.01 -22.66 20.52
C ASN A 432 13.02 -21.60 19.41
N PRO A 433 12.17 -20.57 19.49
CA PRO A 433 12.09 -19.52 18.48
C PRO A 433 13.33 -18.64 18.35
N ALA A 434 14.19 -18.58 19.38
CA ALA A 434 15.38 -17.75 19.35
C ALA A 434 16.56 -18.39 18.60
N THR A 435 16.59 -19.72 18.50
CA THR A 435 17.74 -20.45 17.92
C THR A 435 17.37 -21.53 16.92
N GLY A 436 16.18 -22.11 17.00
CA GLY A 436 15.70 -23.16 16.11
C GLY A 436 15.47 -22.66 14.68
N ALA A 437 15.46 -23.57 13.72
CA ALA A 437 14.95 -23.29 12.38
C ALA A 437 13.41 -23.40 12.39
N PRO A 438 12.68 -22.61 11.59
CA PRO A 438 11.24 -22.79 11.43
C PRO A 438 10.95 -24.14 10.78
N THR A 439 9.81 -24.74 11.14
CA THR A 439 9.45 -26.12 10.73
C THR A 439 8.06 -26.21 10.13
N VAL A 440 7.09 -25.50 10.72
CA VAL A 440 5.68 -25.55 10.31
C VAL A 440 5.10 -24.14 10.44
N ILE A 441 4.27 -23.75 9.49
CA ILE A 441 3.45 -22.54 9.54
C ILE A 441 1.99 -22.95 9.40
N GLU A 442 1.14 -22.57 10.34
CA GLU A 442 -0.29 -22.93 10.37
C GLU A 442 -1.16 -21.71 10.68
N PRO A 443 -2.40 -21.64 10.16
CA PRO A 443 -3.35 -20.60 10.53
C PRO A 443 -3.70 -20.67 12.03
N VAL A 444 -3.78 -19.49 12.65
CA VAL A 444 -4.34 -19.31 13.99
C VAL A 444 -5.70 -18.62 13.82
N LEU A 445 -6.65 -18.95 14.69
CA LEU A 445 -7.99 -18.35 14.69
C LEU A 445 -8.73 -18.55 13.35
N ALA A 446 -8.49 -19.66 12.65
CA ALA A 446 -9.13 -19.93 11.35
C ALA A 446 -10.67 -19.74 11.42
N GLY A 447 -11.20 -18.93 10.50
CA GLY A 447 -12.62 -18.56 10.45
C GLY A 447 -13.02 -17.33 11.28
N MET A 448 -12.12 -16.80 12.12
CA MET A 448 -12.31 -15.51 12.77
C MET A 448 -12.05 -14.39 11.76
N LYS A 449 -13.01 -13.46 11.61
CA LYS A 449 -12.83 -12.31 10.73
C LYS A 449 -11.85 -11.31 11.36
N LEU A 450 -10.73 -11.11 10.69
CA LEU A 450 -9.80 -10.01 10.93
C LEU A 450 -9.98 -8.94 9.84
N VAL A 451 -9.65 -7.70 10.18
CA VAL A 451 -9.68 -6.56 9.25
C VAL A 451 -8.41 -5.75 9.43
N HIS A 452 -7.47 -5.94 8.53
CA HIS A 452 -6.17 -5.30 8.46
C HIS A 452 -5.49 -5.21 9.83
N PRO A 453 -5.14 -6.36 10.45
CA PRO A 453 -4.47 -6.36 11.75
C PRO A 453 -3.18 -5.57 11.65
N ILE A 454 -3.11 -4.44 12.35
CA ILE A 454 -2.04 -3.43 12.18
C ILE A 454 -0.98 -3.51 13.27
N ASP A 455 -1.37 -3.92 14.47
CA ASP A 455 -0.49 -4.11 15.61
C ASP A 455 -1.17 -4.96 16.68
N TRP A 456 -0.39 -5.62 17.53
CA TRP A 456 -0.92 -6.38 18.67
C TRP A 456 0.13 -6.59 19.76
N GLN A 457 -0.33 -6.95 20.95
CA GLN A 457 0.54 -7.29 22.08
C GLN A 457 -0.17 -8.26 23.03
N PHE A 458 0.54 -9.25 23.57
CA PHE A 458 0.04 -9.99 24.73
C PHE A 458 0.01 -9.14 26.01
N GLY A 459 -1.16 -9.04 26.62
CA GLY A 459 -1.37 -8.28 27.84
C GLY A 459 -1.08 -9.06 29.13
N PRO A 460 -1.17 -8.40 30.29
CA PRO A 460 -0.86 -8.99 31.60
C PRO A 460 -1.81 -10.12 32.02
N ASP A 461 -2.98 -10.24 31.40
CA ASP A 461 -3.95 -11.31 31.62
C ASP A 461 -3.80 -12.49 30.66
N GLY A 462 -2.80 -12.45 29.78
CA GLY A 462 -2.49 -13.53 28.84
C GLY A 462 -3.37 -13.57 27.59
N SER A 463 -4.20 -12.55 27.37
CA SER A 463 -4.92 -12.35 26.11
C SER A 463 -4.11 -11.54 25.11
N LEU A 464 -4.46 -11.69 23.83
CA LEU A 464 -3.90 -10.89 22.74
C LEU A 464 -4.71 -9.60 22.59
N TYR A 465 -4.09 -8.43 22.76
CA TYR A 465 -4.70 -7.14 22.45
C TYR A 465 -4.38 -6.81 21.00
N LEU A 466 -5.39 -6.56 20.19
CA LEU A 466 -5.27 -6.44 18.74
C LEU A 466 -5.81 -5.08 18.29
N LEU A 467 -5.03 -4.39 17.47
CA LEU A 467 -5.44 -3.20 16.73
C LEU A 467 -5.72 -3.58 15.28
N GLU A 468 -6.86 -3.12 14.78
CA GLU A 468 -7.29 -3.30 13.38
C GLU A 468 -7.42 -1.93 12.72
N TYR A 469 -6.77 -1.78 11.56
CA TYR A 469 -6.74 -0.55 10.77
C TYR A 469 -8.12 -0.21 10.20
N GLY A 470 -8.91 -1.22 9.84
CA GLY A 470 -10.20 -1.07 9.17
C GLY A 470 -10.07 -0.90 7.65
N SER A 471 -11.18 -0.90 6.93
CA SER A 471 -11.20 -0.94 5.44
C SER A 471 -10.99 0.42 4.75
N GLY A 472 -10.77 1.49 5.50
CA GLY A 472 -10.55 2.84 4.97
C GLY A 472 -9.08 3.12 4.74
N TYR A 473 -8.74 4.17 4.00
CA TYR A 473 -7.34 4.58 3.76
C TYR A 473 -7.06 5.96 4.34
N PHE A 474 -5.95 6.12 5.06
CA PHE A 474 -5.46 7.40 5.60
C PHE A 474 -6.44 8.11 6.53
N SER A 475 -7.31 7.36 7.21
CA SER A 475 -8.49 7.88 7.91
C SER A 475 -9.21 6.85 8.78
N GLY A 476 -10.26 7.30 9.47
CA GLY A 476 -11.22 6.46 10.18
C GLY A 476 -12.02 5.54 9.27
N ALA A 477 -12.18 4.29 9.68
CA ALA A 477 -13.08 3.30 9.08
C ALA A 477 -14.11 2.80 10.10
N VAL A 478 -15.30 2.42 9.61
CA VAL A 478 -16.38 1.93 10.49
C VAL A 478 -16.06 0.59 11.15
N ASP A 479 -15.15 -0.17 10.55
CA ASP A 479 -14.69 -1.49 11.01
C ASP A 479 -13.26 -1.47 11.59
N ALA A 480 -12.64 -0.29 11.71
CA ALA A 480 -11.44 -0.10 12.52
C ALA A 480 -11.76 -0.33 14.01
N GLY A 481 -10.82 -0.89 14.77
CA GLY A 481 -11.09 -1.13 16.18
C GLY A 481 -9.91 -1.63 17.01
N LEU A 482 -10.07 -1.46 18.32
CA LEU A 482 -9.25 -2.08 19.35
C LEU A 482 -10.01 -3.28 19.92
N TYR A 483 -9.36 -4.43 19.94
CA TYR A 483 -9.95 -5.70 20.34
C TYR A 483 -9.08 -6.43 21.36
N LYS A 484 -9.69 -7.41 22.02
CA LYS A 484 -9.03 -8.40 22.83
C LYS A 484 -9.44 -9.79 22.34
N ILE A 485 -8.47 -10.65 22.05
CA ILE A 485 -8.69 -12.05 21.71
C ILE A 485 -8.42 -12.90 22.95
N ASN A 486 -9.49 -13.39 23.56
CA ASN A 486 -9.43 -14.26 24.72
C ASN A 486 -9.50 -15.73 24.29
N TYR A 487 -8.91 -16.61 25.10
CA TYR A 487 -9.19 -18.03 25.04
C TYR A 487 -10.09 -18.42 26.21
N VAL A 488 -11.34 -18.75 25.89
CA VAL A 488 -12.40 -19.12 26.84
C VAL A 488 -12.83 -20.54 26.49
N GLN A 489 -12.54 -21.52 27.34
CA GLN A 489 -12.84 -22.94 27.11
C GLN A 489 -14.35 -23.25 27.25
N GLY A 490 -15.18 -22.54 26.49
CA GLY A 490 -16.64 -22.47 26.63
C GLY A 490 -17.10 -21.32 27.52
N GLY A 491 -18.35 -20.91 27.33
CA GLY A 491 -18.88 -19.72 27.96
C GLY A 491 -18.26 -18.48 27.33
N ARG A 492 -18.53 -18.26 26.05
CA ARG A 492 -18.10 -17.04 25.37
C ARG A 492 -18.94 -15.89 25.87
N SER A 493 -18.32 -14.71 25.96
CA SER A 493 -19.04 -13.49 26.24
C SER A 493 -20.05 -13.22 25.12
N PRO A 494 -21.23 -12.67 25.42
CA PRO A 494 -22.15 -12.27 24.37
C PRO A 494 -21.50 -11.19 23.50
N VAL A 495 -21.96 -11.05 22.28
CA VAL A 495 -21.56 -9.98 21.37
C VAL A 495 -22.58 -8.86 21.48
N ALA A 496 -22.17 -7.70 22.00
CA ALA A 496 -23.01 -6.51 22.02
C ALA A 496 -22.97 -5.80 20.65
N ARG A 497 -24.14 -5.45 20.12
CA ARG A 497 -24.32 -4.58 18.96
C ARG A 497 -25.38 -3.55 19.26
N ALA A 498 -25.06 -2.29 19.02
CA ALA A 498 -25.96 -1.18 19.20
C ALA A 498 -26.00 -0.35 17.92
N SER A 499 -27.18 0.12 17.54
CA SER A 499 -27.36 1.11 16.49
C SER A 499 -28.37 2.17 16.92
N VAL A 500 -28.30 3.32 16.27
CA VAL A 500 -29.23 4.43 16.47
C VAL A 500 -29.78 4.90 15.13
N ASN A 501 -31.00 5.41 15.14
CA ASN A 501 -31.57 6.04 13.95
C ASN A 501 -30.88 7.37 13.57
N ARG A 502 -30.17 7.99 14.52
CA ARG A 502 -29.31 9.17 14.34
C ARG A 502 -28.35 9.30 15.53
N ASP A 503 -27.08 9.57 15.24
CA ASP A 503 -25.99 9.78 16.20
C ASP A 503 -25.70 11.28 16.44
N ASN A 504 -26.42 12.17 15.76
CA ASN A 504 -26.29 13.61 15.93
C ASN A 504 -27.59 14.36 15.60
N GLY A 505 -27.68 15.62 16.02
CA GLY A 505 -28.81 16.50 15.71
C GLY A 505 -29.02 17.60 16.76
N LEU A 506 -30.01 18.46 16.56
CA LEU A 506 -30.31 19.58 17.48
C LEU A 506 -31.10 19.11 18.72
N ALA A 507 -30.88 19.78 19.86
CA ALA A 507 -31.70 19.58 21.06
C ALA A 507 -33.12 20.17 20.88
N PRO A 508 -34.18 19.52 21.41
CA PRO A 508 -34.15 18.18 22.00
C PRO A 508 -34.02 17.10 20.90
N LEU A 509 -33.10 16.15 21.09
CA LEU A 509 -32.87 15.08 20.12
C LEU A 509 -33.48 13.77 20.63
N ALA A 510 -34.55 13.34 19.98
CA ALA A 510 -35.13 12.01 20.19
C ALA A 510 -34.34 10.96 19.38
N VAL A 511 -33.79 9.96 20.07
CA VAL A 511 -33.00 8.87 19.50
C VAL A 511 -33.69 7.55 19.80
N SER A 512 -33.87 6.73 18.78
CA SER A 512 -34.31 5.34 18.90
C SER A 512 -33.07 4.45 18.84
N PHE A 513 -32.93 3.60 19.84
CA PHE A 513 -31.81 2.68 20.00
C PHE A 513 -32.25 1.28 19.61
N SER A 514 -31.34 0.51 19.05
CA SER A 514 -31.55 -0.90 18.76
C SER A 514 -30.38 -1.74 19.24
N SER A 515 -30.70 -2.89 19.84
CA SER A 515 -29.75 -3.96 20.16
C SER A 515 -29.64 -5.03 19.05
N ALA A 516 -30.29 -4.81 17.91
CA ALA A 516 -30.29 -5.76 16.80
C ALA A 516 -28.87 -6.13 16.35
N GLY A 517 -28.65 -7.42 16.13
CA GLY A 517 -27.32 -7.99 15.85
C GLY A 517 -26.55 -8.42 17.11
N SER A 518 -27.03 -8.08 18.32
CA SER A 518 -26.48 -8.68 19.54
C SER A 518 -26.80 -10.16 19.55
N SER A 519 -25.84 -10.98 19.96
CA SER A 519 -25.97 -12.44 19.93
C SER A 519 -25.12 -13.06 21.02
N ASP A 520 -25.50 -14.25 21.46
CA ASP A 520 -24.65 -15.07 22.30
C ASP A 520 -24.06 -16.22 21.46
N PRO A 521 -22.73 -16.38 21.38
CA PRO A 521 -22.12 -17.45 20.60
C PRO A 521 -22.46 -18.87 21.09
N ASP A 522 -22.83 -19.02 22.36
CA ASP A 522 -23.23 -20.29 22.98
C ASP A 522 -24.77 -20.51 22.94
N GLY A 523 -25.52 -19.50 22.49
CA GLY A 523 -26.97 -19.56 22.30
C GLY A 523 -27.77 -19.19 23.56
N ASP A 524 -27.12 -18.60 24.57
CA ASP A 524 -27.77 -18.22 25.81
C ASP A 524 -28.76 -17.04 25.63
N PRO A 525 -29.86 -17.00 26.41
CA PRO A 525 -30.81 -15.90 26.36
C PRO A 525 -30.18 -14.56 26.80
N LEU A 526 -30.39 -13.52 26.00
CA LEU A 526 -29.81 -12.20 26.27
C LEU A 526 -30.72 -11.29 27.09
N SER A 527 -30.09 -10.54 28.00
CA SER A 527 -30.67 -9.39 28.69
C SER A 527 -29.93 -8.11 28.33
N TYR A 528 -30.62 -6.97 28.39
CA TYR A 528 -30.11 -5.67 27.96
C TYR A 528 -30.19 -4.65 29.10
N ALA A 529 -29.16 -3.82 29.20
CA ALA A 529 -29.13 -2.64 30.06
C ALA A 529 -28.55 -1.46 29.29
N TRP A 530 -29.37 -0.43 29.08
CA TRP A 530 -29.01 0.82 28.43
C TRP A 530 -28.75 1.90 29.48
N ASP A 531 -27.62 2.58 29.36
CA ASP A 531 -27.27 3.82 30.07
C ASP A 531 -27.02 4.89 29.02
N PHE A 532 -27.97 5.81 28.81
CA PHE A 532 -27.95 6.76 27.71
C PHE A 532 -26.96 7.91 27.93
N THR A 533 -26.46 8.09 29.16
CA THR A 533 -25.52 9.15 29.53
C THR A 533 -24.17 8.63 30.00
N ASN A 534 -23.99 7.30 30.04
CA ASN A 534 -22.82 6.61 30.54
C ASN A 534 -22.41 7.07 31.95
N ASN A 535 -23.40 7.28 32.82
CA ASN A 535 -23.21 7.75 34.20
C ASN A 535 -23.06 6.59 35.21
N GLY A 536 -23.14 5.34 34.75
CA GLY A 536 -23.06 4.12 35.56
C GLY A 536 -24.43 3.57 36.01
N SER A 537 -25.53 4.22 35.67
CA SER A 537 -26.90 3.79 35.98
C SER A 537 -27.60 3.25 34.74
N THR A 538 -28.30 2.13 34.89
CA THR A 538 -29.20 1.63 33.83
C THR A 538 -30.47 2.47 33.77
N ASP A 539 -30.70 3.12 32.62
CA ASP A 539 -31.89 3.91 32.31
C ASP A 539 -33.02 3.05 31.72
N SER A 540 -32.69 1.98 30.99
CA SER A 540 -33.68 1.08 30.37
C SER A 540 -33.19 -0.35 30.24
N THR A 541 -34.08 -1.33 30.35
CA THR A 541 -33.81 -2.75 30.07
C THR A 541 -34.52 -3.27 28.82
N ALA A 542 -35.24 -2.40 28.09
CA ALA A 542 -35.87 -2.79 26.83
C ALA A 542 -34.79 -3.03 25.75
N ALA A 543 -35.04 -4.00 24.86
CA ALA A 543 -34.09 -4.32 23.78
C ALA A 543 -33.91 -3.15 22.79
N ASN A 544 -35.00 -2.43 22.45
CA ASN A 544 -34.99 -1.31 21.50
C ASN A 544 -35.70 -0.08 22.09
N PRO A 545 -35.08 0.63 23.04
CA PRO A 545 -35.69 1.79 23.71
C PRO A 545 -35.58 3.07 22.90
N SER A 546 -36.26 4.13 23.35
CA SER A 546 -36.07 5.50 22.87
C SER A 546 -35.68 6.41 24.02
N PHE A 547 -34.78 7.35 23.79
CA PHE A 547 -34.39 8.38 24.76
C PHE A 547 -34.30 9.75 24.10
N THR A 548 -34.67 10.79 24.83
CA THR A 548 -34.64 12.18 24.35
C THR A 548 -33.61 12.98 25.14
N TYR A 549 -32.56 13.40 24.45
CA TYR A 549 -31.56 14.31 25.02
C TYR A 549 -32.08 15.75 24.96
N ALA A 550 -32.36 16.33 26.13
CA ALA A 550 -32.98 17.65 26.23
C ALA A 550 -32.00 18.82 26.04
N ALA A 551 -30.70 18.60 26.28
CA ALA A 551 -29.67 19.63 26.24
C ALA A 551 -28.61 19.29 25.19
N ASN A 552 -27.93 20.33 24.72
CA ASN A 552 -26.71 20.17 23.93
C ASN A 552 -25.66 19.44 24.77
N GLY A 553 -24.94 18.53 24.14
CA GLY A 553 -24.00 17.65 24.83
C GLY A 553 -23.40 16.62 23.88
N SER A 554 -22.17 16.20 24.16
CA SER A 554 -21.64 14.93 23.65
C SER A 554 -21.94 13.84 24.66
N TYR A 555 -22.84 12.93 24.29
CA TYR A 555 -23.24 11.79 25.10
C TYR A 555 -22.64 10.50 24.55
N SER A 556 -22.61 9.47 25.38
CA SER A 556 -22.32 8.11 24.94
C SER A 556 -23.38 7.19 25.54
N ALA A 557 -24.18 6.57 24.69
CA ALA A 557 -25.13 5.56 25.14
C ALA A 557 -24.40 4.22 25.24
N ARG A 558 -24.41 3.61 26.42
CA ARG A 558 -23.86 2.28 26.65
C ARG A 558 -24.96 1.24 26.59
N LEU A 559 -24.78 0.24 25.73
CA LEU A 559 -25.52 -1.01 25.82
C LEU A 559 -24.65 -2.03 26.53
N THR A 560 -25.17 -2.65 27.59
CA THR A 560 -24.62 -3.85 28.21
C THR A 560 -25.53 -5.02 27.87
N VAL A 561 -24.96 -6.06 27.29
CA VAL A 561 -25.63 -7.32 26.97
C VAL A 561 -25.08 -8.39 27.89
N SER A 562 -25.95 -9.10 28.62
CA SER A 562 -25.55 -10.23 29.46
C SER A 562 -26.29 -11.50 29.05
N ASP A 563 -25.56 -12.61 29.10
CA ASP A 563 -26.01 -13.98 28.86
C ASP A 563 -26.62 -14.64 30.11
N GLY A 564 -26.58 -13.96 31.27
CA GLY A 564 -27.03 -14.51 32.55
C GLY A 564 -26.09 -15.55 33.19
N THR A 565 -24.94 -15.86 32.58
CA THR A 565 -23.94 -16.80 33.10
C THR A 565 -22.86 -16.10 33.95
N GLY A 566 -22.96 -14.78 34.07
CA GLY A 566 -21.95 -13.92 34.69
C GLY A 566 -21.04 -13.24 33.67
N ARG A 567 -21.25 -13.48 32.36
CA ARG A 567 -20.56 -12.76 31.29
C ARG A 567 -21.44 -11.67 30.69
N SER A 568 -20.76 -10.67 30.16
CA SER A 568 -21.40 -9.56 29.50
C SER A 568 -20.44 -8.91 28.53
N ALA A 569 -20.98 -8.31 27.48
CA ALA A 569 -20.25 -7.37 26.64
C ALA A 569 -20.93 -6.02 26.66
N THR A 570 -20.14 -4.97 26.44
CA THR A 570 -20.66 -3.63 26.28
C THR A 570 -20.27 -3.06 24.92
N THR A 571 -21.09 -2.14 24.44
CA THR A 571 -20.76 -1.30 23.29
C THR A 571 -21.24 0.12 23.58
N LEU A 572 -20.50 1.10 23.08
CA LEU A 572 -20.84 2.51 23.19
C LEU A 572 -21.32 3.04 21.84
N VAL A 573 -22.34 3.91 21.88
CA VAL A 573 -22.78 4.70 20.73
C VAL A 573 -22.62 6.18 21.08
N PRO A 574 -21.69 6.90 20.45
CA PRO A 574 -21.58 8.34 20.66
C PRO A 574 -22.81 9.04 20.08
N VAL A 575 -23.36 10.01 20.82
CA VAL A 575 -24.49 10.83 20.37
C VAL A 575 -24.15 12.31 20.62
N VAL A 576 -24.04 13.10 19.55
CA VAL A 576 -23.74 14.54 19.63
C VAL A 576 -25.01 15.36 19.44
N VAL A 577 -25.45 16.03 20.51
CA VAL A 577 -26.68 16.82 20.54
C VAL A 577 -26.32 18.30 20.51
N GLY A 578 -26.98 19.08 19.67
CA GLY A 578 -26.69 20.48 19.39
C GLY A 578 -25.91 20.72 18.10
N ASN A 579 -25.40 19.67 17.46
CA ASN A 579 -24.61 19.75 16.23
C ASN A 579 -25.09 18.73 15.19
N ASN A 580 -25.00 19.04 13.89
CA ASN A 580 -25.30 18.11 12.80
C ASN A 580 -24.00 17.84 12.05
N ARG A 581 -23.76 16.58 11.69
CA ARG A 581 -22.58 16.23 10.89
C ARG A 581 -22.62 16.98 9.54
N PRO A 582 -21.53 17.65 9.13
CA PRO A 582 -21.52 18.34 7.85
C PRO A 582 -21.58 17.33 6.71
N THR A 583 -22.08 17.78 5.55
CA THR A 583 -22.11 16.98 4.33
C THR A 583 -21.01 17.44 3.38
N VAL A 584 -20.19 16.50 2.91
CA VAL A 584 -19.17 16.74 1.88
C VAL A 584 -19.59 16.09 0.57
N THR A 585 -19.39 16.78 -0.54
CA THR A 585 -19.63 16.28 -1.89
C THR A 585 -18.38 16.48 -2.73
N LEU A 586 -18.00 15.44 -3.46
CA LEU A 586 -16.99 15.51 -4.51
C LEU A 586 -17.69 15.61 -5.86
N ASN A 587 -17.27 16.57 -6.67
CA ASN A 587 -17.85 16.88 -7.97
C ASN A 587 -16.78 16.86 -9.07
N GLY A 588 -17.22 16.75 -10.32
CA GLY A 588 -16.36 16.77 -11.52
C GLY A 588 -15.93 15.38 -11.99
N LEU A 589 -15.66 14.47 -11.05
CA LEU A 589 -15.25 13.08 -11.32
C LEU A 589 -16.30 12.10 -10.77
N PRO A 590 -16.85 11.19 -11.60
CA PRO A 590 -17.72 10.12 -11.11
C PRO A 590 -16.88 9.04 -10.40
N ALA A 591 -17.46 8.40 -9.38
CA ALA A 591 -16.87 7.18 -8.84
C ALA A 591 -16.76 6.12 -9.95
N GLY A 592 -15.63 5.44 -10.01
CA GLY A 592 -15.33 4.49 -11.07
C GLY A 592 -14.79 5.07 -12.37
N GLY A 593 -14.56 6.38 -12.43
CA GLY A 593 -14.02 7.02 -13.62
C GLY A 593 -12.68 6.44 -14.06
N LEU A 594 -12.46 6.35 -15.37
CA LEU A 594 -11.28 5.72 -15.96
C LEU A 594 -10.24 6.74 -16.44
N PHE A 595 -8.96 6.55 -16.10
CA PHE A 595 -7.87 7.48 -16.42
C PHE A 595 -6.63 6.77 -17.01
N ASP A 596 -5.67 7.54 -17.56
CA ASP A 596 -4.32 7.04 -17.87
C ASP A 596 -3.30 7.60 -16.88
N TRP A 597 -2.26 6.84 -16.58
CA TRP A 597 -1.16 7.27 -15.72
C TRP A 597 -0.47 8.54 -16.25
N GLY A 598 -0.03 9.38 -15.32
CA GLY A 598 0.55 10.70 -15.61
C GLY A 598 -0.46 11.77 -16.02
N GLN A 599 -1.77 11.49 -15.98
CA GLN A 599 -2.83 12.49 -16.16
C GLN A 599 -3.15 13.24 -14.86
N ASP A 600 -3.67 14.44 -15.03
CA ASP A 600 -4.20 15.26 -13.95
C ASP A 600 -5.68 14.94 -13.71
N LEU A 601 -6.01 14.68 -12.45
CA LEU A 601 -7.35 14.49 -11.94
C LEU A 601 -7.77 15.75 -11.20
N THR A 602 -8.63 16.56 -11.83
CA THR A 602 -9.18 17.77 -11.23
C THR A 602 -10.57 17.48 -10.68
N LEU A 603 -10.75 17.73 -9.38
CA LEU A 603 -12.06 17.66 -8.72
C LEU A 603 -12.38 18.95 -7.96
N SER A 604 -13.67 19.19 -7.74
CA SER A 604 -14.12 20.18 -6.78
C SER A 604 -14.81 19.52 -5.59
N ALA A 605 -14.53 20.04 -4.40
CA ALA A 605 -15.12 19.58 -3.15
C ALA A 605 -15.97 20.71 -2.58
N THR A 606 -17.21 20.39 -2.21
CA THR A 606 -18.09 21.32 -1.50
C THR A 606 -18.48 20.71 -0.17
N ALA A 607 -18.50 21.52 0.87
CA ALA A 607 -19.03 21.14 2.16
C ALA A 607 -20.19 22.05 2.52
N SER A 608 -21.18 21.51 3.24
CA SER A 608 -22.28 22.28 3.80
C SER A 608 -22.52 21.85 5.24
N ASP A 609 -22.67 22.83 6.11
CA ASP A 609 -23.01 22.61 7.50
C ASP A 609 -24.30 23.38 7.86
N PRO A 610 -25.34 22.73 8.40
CA PRO A 610 -26.59 23.42 8.74
C PRO A 610 -26.45 24.48 9.84
N GLN A 611 -25.44 24.39 10.70
CA GLN A 611 -25.21 25.31 11.83
C GLN A 611 -24.18 26.40 11.51
N ASP A 612 -23.11 26.04 10.83
CA ASP A 612 -21.97 26.91 10.49
C ASP A 612 -22.13 27.62 9.13
N GLY A 613 -23.12 27.21 8.33
CA GLY A 613 -23.33 27.70 6.96
C GLY A 613 -22.34 27.08 5.97
N THR A 614 -22.03 27.82 4.90
CA THR A 614 -21.01 27.39 3.94
C THR A 614 -19.61 27.62 4.53
N PRO A 615 -18.78 26.57 4.70
CA PRO A 615 -17.45 26.72 5.23
C PRO A 615 -16.53 27.47 4.25
N ALA A 616 -15.49 28.09 4.79
CA ALA A 616 -14.43 28.65 3.97
C ALA A 616 -13.75 27.50 3.20
N CYS A 617 -13.47 27.71 1.91
CA CYS A 617 -12.86 26.67 1.09
C CYS A 617 -11.53 26.15 1.65
N SER A 618 -10.76 26.98 2.36
CA SER A 618 -9.51 26.58 3.02
C SER A 618 -9.70 25.54 4.13
N ALA A 619 -10.93 25.33 4.63
CA ALA A 619 -11.24 24.34 5.65
C ALA A 619 -11.65 22.98 5.05
N VAL A 620 -11.90 22.91 3.74
CA VAL A 620 -12.15 21.64 3.04
C VAL A 620 -10.81 21.04 2.63
N VAL A 621 -10.59 19.80 3.05
CA VAL A 621 -9.37 19.05 2.74
C VAL A 621 -9.71 17.98 1.70
N VAL A 622 -8.87 17.86 0.68
CA VAL A 622 -8.96 16.80 -0.32
C VAL A 622 -7.65 16.01 -0.31
N ARG A 623 -7.75 14.69 -0.27
CA ARG A 623 -6.60 13.79 -0.30
C ARG A 623 -6.70 12.85 -1.49
N ALA A 624 -5.54 12.48 -2.00
CA ALA A 624 -5.37 11.50 -3.06
C ALA A 624 -4.48 10.37 -2.57
N ALA A 625 -4.82 9.14 -2.91
CA ALA A 625 -4.00 7.97 -2.62
C ALA A 625 -3.96 7.02 -3.82
N LEU A 626 -2.78 6.47 -4.11
CA LEU A 626 -2.56 5.43 -5.10
C LEU A 626 -2.73 4.07 -4.44
N GLY A 627 -3.77 3.36 -4.86
CA GLY A 627 -4.12 2.04 -4.40
C GLY A 627 -3.54 0.93 -5.27
N HIS A 628 -3.12 -0.15 -4.63
CA HIS A 628 -2.87 -1.41 -5.30
C HIS A 628 -3.26 -2.59 -4.41
N GLN A 629 -3.84 -3.62 -5.03
CA GLN A 629 -4.41 -4.78 -4.34
C GLN A 629 -5.47 -4.40 -3.29
N GLU A 630 -5.13 -4.51 -2.01
CA GLU A 630 -6.01 -4.21 -0.87
C GLU A 630 -5.48 -3.05 0.01
N HIS A 631 -4.51 -2.27 -0.47
CA HIS A 631 -4.01 -1.11 0.25
C HIS A 631 -3.75 0.10 -0.64
N ALA A 632 -3.43 1.24 -0.04
CA ALA A 632 -3.12 2.46 -0.76
C ALA A 632 -2.02 3.25 -0.05
N HIS A 633 -1.35 4.11 -0.82
CA HIS A 633 -0.34 5.08 -0.37
C HIS A 633 -0.84 6.49 -0.67
N GLU A 634 -0.77 7.40 0.29
CA GLU A 634 -1.15 8.79 0.04
C GLU A 634 -0.17 9.40 -0.98
N GLU A 635 -0.71 10.10 -1.98
CA GLU A 635 0.05 10.77 -3.05
C GLU A 635 0.08 12.29 -2.84
N GLY A 636 -0.88 12.81 -2.08
CA GLY A 636 -0.88 14.21 -1.71
C GLY A 636 -2.17 14.69 -1.05
N GLU A 637 -2.05 15.87 -0.45
CA GLU A 637 -3.13 16.61 0.16
C GLU A 637 -3.27 17.98 -0.52
N GLY A 638 -4.50 18.40 -0.77
CA GLY A 638 -4.87 19.74 -1.18
C GLY A 638 -5.86 20.36 -0.18
N THR A 639 -5.80 21.68 -0.03
CA THR A 639 -6.81 22.45 0.71
C THR A 639 -7.50 23.41 -0.25
N GLY A 640 -8.83 23.55 -0.12
CA GLY A 640 -9.62 24.35 -1.05
C GLY A 640 -10.80 23.54 -1.59
N CYS A 641 -11.84 24.23 -2.04
CA CYS A 641 -13.00 23.60 -2.69
C CYS A 641 -12.67 22.97 -4.07
N GLY A 642 -11.39 22.79 -4.40
CA GLY A 642 -10.92 22.08 -5.57
C GLY A 642 -9.42 21.81 -5.50
N ALA A 643 -9.03 20.67 -6.06
CA ALA A 643 -7.65 20.21 -6.11
C ALA A 643 -7.38 19.51 -7.45
N THR A 644 -6.12 19.46 -7.83
CA THR A 644 -5.66 18.69 -8.99
C THR A 644 -4.52 17.80 -8.54
N PHE A 645 -4.66 16.50 -8.80
CA PHE A 645 -3.65 15.50 -8.47
C PHE A 645 -3.16 14.84 -9.75
N ASN A 646 -1.85 14.76 -9.91
CA ASN A 646 -1.29 13.97 -11.00
C ASN A 646 -1.29 12.50 -10.57
N THR A 647 -1.66 11.60 -11.48
CA THR A 647 -1.66 10.15 -11.21
C THR A 647 -0.26 9.55 -11.18
N GLY A 648 0.79 10.37 -11.36
CA GLY A 648 2.18 10.07 -10.98
C GLY A 648 2.80 8.87 -11.70
N PRO A 649 4.06 8.53 -11.38
CA PRO A 649 4.62 7.24 -11.72
C PRO A 649 4.04 6.16 -10.80
N VAL A 650 3.53 5.09 -11.38
CA VAL A 650 3.01 3.92 -10.65
C VAL A 650 4.16 3.23 -9.92
N HIS A 651 3.94 2.82 -8.67
CA HIS A 651 4.92 2.05 -7.89
C HIS A 651 4.69 0.54 -7.88
N ALA A 652 3.58 0.07 -8.46
CA ALA A 652 3.24 -1.35 -8.61
C ALA A 652 3.22 -1.81 -10.09
N GLY A 653 3.41 -3.12 -10.29
CA GLY A 653 3.45 -3.78 -11.59
C GLY A 653 2.08 -3.95 -12.29
N PRO A 654 2.07 -4.40 -13.55
CA PRO A 654 0.85 -4.63 -14.33
C PRO A 654 -0.02 -5.79 -13.82
N ASP A 655 0.53 -6.64 -12.96
CA ASP A 655 -0.09 -7.77 -12.26
C ASP A 655 -0.81 -7.36 -10.95
N SER A 656 -0.77 -6.06 -10.61
CA SER A 656 -1.49 -5.53 -9.46
C SER A 656 -2.86 -4.97 -9.81
N VAL A 657 -3.84 -5.14 -8.92
CA VAL A 657 -5.13 -4.44 -9.01
C VAL A 657 -4.91 -2.97 -8.64
N LEU A 658 -4.77 -2.08 -9.63
CA LEU A 658 -4.48 -0.67 -9.39
C LEU A 658 -5.75 0.19 -9.31
N PHE A 659 -5.78 1.15 -8.38
CA PHE A 659 -6.87 2.12 -8.23
C PHE A 659 -6.35 3.45 -7.69
N PHE A 660 -7.15 4.51 -7.79
CA PHE A 660 -6.81 5.84 -7.27
C PHE A 660 -7.96 6.35 -6.41
N VAL A 661 -7.69 6.63 -5.15
CA VAL A 661 -8.69 7.09 -4.17
C VAL A 661 -8.64 8.59 -4.05
N LEU A 662 -9.81 9.23 -4.11
CA LEU A 662 -9.99 10.66 -3.82
C LEU A 662 -10.97 10.81 -2.67
N ARG A 663 -10.54 11.51 -1.62
CA ARG A 663 -11.35 11.76 -0.42
C ARG A 663 -11.46 13.25 -0.16
N GLY A 664 -12.66 13.73 0.15
CA GLY A 664 -12.91 15.06 0.69
C GLY A 664 -13.39 14.97 2.14
N SER A 665 -12.90 15.86 3.00
CA SER A 665 -13.34 15.96 4.39
C SER A 665 -13.51 17.42 4.84
N TYR A 666 -14.41 17.62 5.80
CA TYR A 666 -14.60 18.88 6.51
C TYR A 666 -15.03 18.61 7.94
N THR A 667 -14.39 19.30 8.89
CA THR A 667 -14.76 19.26 10.31
C THR A 667 -15.37 20.61 10.68
N ASP A 668 -16.57 20.57 11.26
CA ASP A 668 -17.30 21.75 11.70
C ASP A 668 -16.70 22.35 13.01
N ARG A 669 -17.32 23.41 13.53
CA ARG A 669 -16.87 24.06 14.78
C ARG A 669 -17.50 23.47 16.04
N GLY A 670 -18.40 22.51 15.91
CA GLY A 670 -19.27 22.06 17.00
C GLY A 670 -20.27 23.14 17.43
N ALA A 671 -20.83 22.94 18.62
CA ALA A 671 -21.70 23.92 19.27
C ALA A 671 -21.32 24.04 20.75
N ALA A 672 -21.83 25.06 21.45
CA ALA A 672 -21.59 25.18 22.88
C ALA A 672 -22.10 23.91 23.62
N GLY A 673 -21.17 23.16 24.22
CA GLY A 673 -21.42 21.89 24.90
C GLY A 673 -21.37 20.64 24.00
N SER A 674 -21.19 20.77 22.69
CA SER A 674 -21.23 19.69 21.71
C SER A 674 -19.90 19.57 20.96
N ALA A 675 -19.42 18.36 20.74
CA ALA A 675 -18.21 18.13 19.96
C ALA A 675 -18.39 18.56 18.50
N ALA A 676 -17.28 18.97 17.89
CA ALA A 676 -17.20 19.12 16.44
C ALA A 676 -17.37 17.75 15.75
N LEU A 677 -17.95 17.76 14.55
CA LEU A 677 -18.17 16.57 13.74
C LEU A 677 -17.48 16.70 12.38
N THR A 678 -16.96 15.57 11.90
CA THR A 678 -16.36 15.47 10.57
C THR A 678 -17.32 14.78 9.61
N GLY A 679 -17.52 15.40 8.46
CA GLY A 679 -18.20 14.85 7.29
C GLY A 679 -17.19 14.52 6.20
N GLU A 680 -17.39 13.40 5.51
CA GLU A 680 -16.44 12.90 4.52
C GLU A 680 -17.13 12.28 3.32
N LYS A 681 -16.45 12.29 2.18
CA LYS A 681 -16.86 11.60 0.95
C LYS A 681 -15.65 11.06 0.24
N GLU A 682 -15.72 9.81 -0.18
CA GLU A 682 -14.67 9.12 -0.93
C GLU A 682 -15.21 8.59 -2.27
N ILE A 683 -14.35 8.59 -3.27
CA ILE A 683 -14.53 7.92 -4.57
C ILE A 683 -13.24 7.21 -4.96
N SER A 684 -13.37 6.07 -5.65
CA SER A 684 -12.25 5.40 -6.32
C SER A 684 -12.35 5.59 -7.82
N LEU A 685 -11.21 5.66 -8.49
CA LEU A 685 -11.02 5.73 -9.93
C LEU A 685 -10.09 4.61 -10.37
N TYR A 686 -10.11 4.23 -11.65
CA TYR A 686 -9.32 3.10 -12.14
C TYR A 686 -8.52 3.46 -13.40
N PRO A 687 -7.34 2.86 -13.62
CA PRO A 687 -6.64 3.01 -14.89
C PRO A 687 -7.48 2.42 -16.03
N LYS A 688 -7.20 2.81 -17.27
CA LYS A 688 -7.89 2.24 -18.46
C LYS A 688 -7.44 0.83 -18.82
N GLN A 689 -6.26 0.40 -18.38
CA GLN A 689 -5.71 -0.94 -18.62
C GLN A 689 -6.05 -1.88 -17.47
N TRP A 690 -6.65 -3.03 -17.76
CA TRP A 690 -7.09 -4.02 -16.79
C TRP A 690 -6.57 -5.40 -17.20
N GLN A 691 -6.04 -6.16 -16.25
CA GLN A 691 -5.92 -7.61 -16.40
C GLN A 691 -7.30 -8.23 -16.20
N ALA A 692 -7.64 -9.25 -16.99
CA ALA A 692 -8.98 -9.80 -17.01
C ALA A 692 -9.32 -10.56 -15.71
N GLU A 693 -8.32 -11.10 -15.02
CA GLU A 693 -8.44 -11.83 -13.77
C GLU A 693 -8.70 -10.93 -12.55
N HIS A 694 -8.57 -9.61 -12.68
CA HIS A 694 -8.82 -8.64 -11.61
C HIS A 694 -10.32 -8.36 -11.41
N VAL A 695 -11.09 -9.40 -11.08
CA VAL A 695 -12.56 -9.40 -10.98
C VAL A 695 -13.05 -9.77 -9.58
N VAL A 696 -14.20 -9.22 -9.18
CA VAL A 696 -14.74 -9.42 -7.82
C VAL A 696 -15.49 -10.74 -7.66
N GLN A 697 -16.07 -11.27 -8.74
CA GLN A 697 -16.81 -12.51 -8.69
C GLN A 697 -16.64 -13.29 -9.98
N LEU A 698 -16.20 -14.54 -9.84
CA LEU A 698 -16.10 -15.52 -10.90
C LEU A 698 -17.35 -16.40 -10.86
N ASN A 699 -18.11 -16.44 -11.95
CA ASN A 699 -19.12 -17.45 -12.17
C ASN A 699 -18.81 -18.18 -13.48
N GLY A 700 -17.92 -19.17 -13.36
CA GLY A 700 -17.52 -20.04 -14.46
C GLY A 700 -16.04 -19.98 -14.82
N PRO A 701 -15.52 -18.83 -15.33
CA PRO A 701 -14.17 -18.74 -15.85
C PRO A 701 -13.14 -19.06 -14.77
N THR A 702 -12.05 -19.69 -15.17
CA THR A 702 -10.93 -20.00 -14.29
C THR A 702 -9.81 -18.99 -14.47
N VAL A 703 -9.10 -18.67 -13.39
CA VAL A 703 -7.83 -17.95 -13.48
C VAL A 703 -6.75 -18.98 -13.77
N ILE A 704 -6.01 -18.79 -14.86
CA ILE A 704 -4.98 -19.71 -15.32
C ILE A 704 -3.63 -18.99 -15.33
N ASP A 705 -2.63 -19.56 -14.65
CA ASP A 705 -1.25 -19.13 -14.74
C ASP A 705 -0.71 -19.40 -16.15
N GLN A 706 -0.24 -18.34 -16.81
CA GLN A 706 0.27 -18.43 -18.17
C GLN A 706 1.34 -17.38 -18.42
N ALA A 707 2.59 -17.81 -18.60
CA ALA A 707 3.73 -16.89 -18.77
C ALA A 707 3.63 -15.96 -20.00
N ALA A 708 2.86 -16.34 -21.03
CA ALA A 708 2.63 -15.52 -22.22
C ALA A 708 1.50 -14.48 -22.04
N ALA A 709 0.81 -14.51 -20.91
CA ALA A 709 -0.19 -13.54 -20.50
C ALA A 709 0.43 -12.25 -19.99
N GLU A 710 -0.24 -11.12 -20.19
CA GLU A 710 0.11 -9.90 -19.48
C GLU A 710 -0.11 -10.13 -17.97
N GLY A 711 0.84 -9.74 -17.12
CA GLY A 711 0.73 -10.01 -15.67
C GLY A 711 0.86 -11.49 -15.27
N GLY A 712 1.12 -12.40 -16.22
CA GLY A 712 1.38 -13.83 -15.97
C GLY A 712 0.15 -14.69 -15.71
N ARG A 713 -1.06 -14.12 -15.73
CA ARG A 713 -2.34 -14.82 -15.53
C ARG A 713 -3.40 -14.34 -16.53
N ARG A 714 -4.45 -15.14 -16.73
CA ARG A 714 -5.59 -14.79 -17.60
C ARG A 714 -6.88 -15.44 -17.12
N LEU A 715 -8.02 -14.95 -17.60
CA LEU A 715 -9.28 -15.68 -17.53
C LEU A 715 -9.34 -16.70 -18.67
N GLY A 716 -9.47 -17.99 -18.35
CA GLY A 716 -9.55 -19.06 -19.33
C GLY A 716 -10.50 -20.19 -18.96
N ASP A 717 -10.56 -21.19 -19.84
CA ASP A 717 -11.60 -22.24 -19.85
C ASP A 717 -13.04 -21.66 -19.88
N ILE A 718 -13.19 -20.51 -20.54
CA ILE A 718 -14.45 -19.76 -20.52
C ILE A 718 -15.52 -20.51 -21.31
N GLN A 719 -16.64 -20.80 -20.66
CA GLN A 719 -17.79 -21.49 -21.24
C GLN A 719 -18.92 -20.52 -21.62
N ASN A 720 -19.90 -21.01 -22.37
CA ASN A 720 -21.08 -20.23 -22.74
C ASN A 720 -21.98 -19.93 -21.53
N GLY A 721 -22.32 -18.65 -21.34
CA GLY A 721 -23.20 -18.15 -20.27
C GLY A 721 -22.46 -17.71 -19.01
N GLU A 722 -21.15 -17.94 -18.98
CA GLU A 722 -20.28 -17.53 -17.90
C GLU A 722 -20.09 -16.01 -17.89
N ASN A 723 -19.80 -15.47 -16.71
CA ASN A 723 -19.62 -14.04 -16.53
C ASN A 723 -18.78 -13.68 -15.31
N VAL A 724 -18.21 -12.49 -15.37
CA VAL A 724 -17.46 -11.84 -14.30
C VAL A 724 -17.90 -10.39 -14.16
N ARG A 725 -17.56 -9.73 -13.06
CA ARG A 725 -17.95 -8.33 -12.80
C ARG A 725 -16.85 -7.48 -12.17
N HIS A 726 -16.96 -6.16 -12.43
CA HIS A 726 -16.29 -5.10 -11.69
C HIS A 726 -17.31 -4.17 -11.07
N HIS A 727 -17.00 -3.69 -9.86
CA HIS A 727 -17.87 -2.78 -9.13
C HIS A 727 -17.55 -1.33 -9.42
N ALA A 728 -18.62 -0.53 -9.46
CA ALA A 728 -18.55 0.92 -9.48
C ALA A 728 -17.61 1.46 -10.57
N VAL A 729 -17.95 1.24 -11.84
CA VAL A 729 -17.24 1.73 -13.03
C VAL A 729 -18.07 2.83 -13.70
N SER A 730 -17.42 3.91 -14.13
CA SER A 730 -18.02 4.94 -14.97
C SER A 730 -17.29 4.97 -16.32
N LEU A 731 -18.07 4.91 -17.41
CA LEU A 731 -17.52 4.99 -18.77
C LEU A 731 -17.51 6.42 -19.31
N LYS A 732 -17.54 7.43 -18.43
CA LYS A 732 -17.41 8.84 -18.80
C LYS A 732 -16.18 9.06 -19.67
N GLY A 733 -16.40 9.62 -20.86
CA GLY A 733 -15.33 9.91 -21.82
C GLY A 733 -14.69 8.68 -22.48
N ILE A 734 -15.26 7.48 -22.33
CA ILE A 734 -14.78 6.27 -23.02
C ILE A 734 -15.53 6.09 -24.34
N THR A 735 -14.79 5.77 -25.39
CA THR A 735 -15.29 5.61 -26.76
C THR A 735 -15.10 4.21 -27.33
N GLY A 736 -14.24 3.40 -26.71
CA GLY A 736 -13.99 2.03 -27.17
C GLY A 736 -13.36 1.17 -26.10
N VAL A 737 -13.24 -0.12 -26.42
CA VAL A 737 -12.51 -1.11 -25.63
C VAL A 737 -11.72 -2.00 -26.57
N ARG A 738 -10.49 -2.34 -26.19
CA ARG A 738 -9.62 -3.26 -26.91
C ARG A 738 -9.27 -4.40 -25.95
N ALA A 739 -9.52 -5.64 -26.33
CA ALA A 739 -9.19 -6.81 -25.53
C ALA A 739 -8.09 -7.63 -26.19
N ARG A 740 -7.13 -8.09 -25.40
CA ARG A 740 -6.15 -9.12 -25.77
C ARG A 740 -6.76 -10.47 -25.41
N VAL A 741 -7.00 -11.29 -26.43
CA VAL A 741 -7.75 -12.55 -26.31
C VAL A 741 -7.08 -13.67 -27.08
N SER A 742 -7.37 -14.91 -26.74
CA SER A 742 -6.95 -16.09 -27.49
C SER A 742 -8.07 -17.13 -27.55
N SER A 743 -7.99 -18.08 -28.47
CA SER A 743 -8.92 -19.20 -28.53
C SER A 743 -8.32 -20.37 -29.31
N GLY A 744 -8.15 -21.50 -28.63
CA GLY A 744 -7.96 -22.80 -29.29
C GLY A 744 -9.28 -23.51 -29.65
N GLY A 745 -10.40 -23.03 -29.10
CA GLY A 745 -11.76 -23.54 -29.29
C GLY A 745 -12.51 -22.92 -30.48
N PRO A 746 -13.85 -22.95 -30.51
CA PRO A 746 -14.63 -22.39 -31.61
C PRO A 746 -14.62 -20.84 -31.67
N GLY A 747 -14.05 -20.17 -30.65
CA GLY A 747 -14.26 -18.74 -30.43
C GLY A 747 -15.62 -18.46 -29.77
N GLY A 748 -15.91 -17.18 -29.55
CA GLY A 748 -17.12 -16.74 -28.87
C GLY A 748 -17.33 -15.24 -28.95
N THR A 749 -18.10 -14.71 -28.01
CA THR A 749 -18.37 -13.28 -27.86
C THR A 749 -18.11 -12.86 -26.43
N LEU A 750 -17.34 -11.79 -26.27
CA LEU A 750 -17.17 -11.04 -25.03
C LEU A 750 -18.05 -9.79 -25.11
N SER A 751 -19.06 -9.71 -24.23
CA SER A 751 -19.96 -8.56 -24.11
C SER A 751 -19.74 -7.82 -22.80
N PHE A 752 -19.65 -6.49 -22.86
CA PHE A 752 -19.62 -5.61 -21.69
C PHE A 752 -21.03 -5.07 -21.42
N ARG A 753 -21.53 -5.20 -20.19
CA ARG A 753 -22.93 -4.90 -19.83
C ARG A 753 -23.05 -4.20 -18.48
N TYR A 754 -24.00 -3.27 -18.36
CA TYR A 754 -24.27 -2.60 -17.09
C TYR A 754 -25.17 -3.42 -16.15
N ASP A 755 -24.85 -3.38 -14.86
CA ASP A 755 -25.64 -3.74 -13.67
C ASP A 755 -26.09 -5.20 -13.53
N SER A 756 -26.13 -5.98 -14.61
CA SER A 756 -26.38 -7.43 -14.57
C SER A 756 -25.87 -8.13 -15.85
N PRO A 757 -25.72 -9.46 -15.84
CA PRO A 757 -25.37 -10.22 -17.05
C PRO A 757 -26.38 -10.08 -18.20
N THR A 758 -27.62 -9.69 -17.89
CA THR A 758 -28.70 -9.45 -18.86
C THR A 758 -28.96 -7.96 -19.11
N GLY A 759 -28.15 -7.07 -18.52
CA GLY A 759 -28.33 -5.63 -18.60
C GLY A 759 -27.96 -5.04 -19.95
N ALA A 760 -27.93 -3.70 -20.01
CA ALA A 760 -27.66 -2.98 -21.24
C ALA A 760 -26.23 -3.25 -21.74
N GLU A 761 -26.11 -3.80 -22.95
CA GLU A 761 -24.83 -4.04 -23.60
C GLU A 761 -24.25 -2.73 -24.16
N VAL A 762 -23.00 -2.45 -23.77
CA VAL A 762 -22.27 -1.21 -24.12
C VAL A 762 -21.18 -1.43 -25.16
N ALA A 763 -20.56 -2.61 -25.16
CA ALA A 763 -19.57 -3.04 -26.14
C ALA A 763 -19.65 -4.55 -26.34
N ARG A 764 -19.25 -5.00 -27.54
CA ARG A 764 -19.26 -6.41 -27.95
C ARG A 764 -18.06 -6.70 -28.83
N ILE A 765 -17.28 -7.71 -28.44
CA ILE A 765 -16.13 -8.22 -29.21
C ILE A 765 -16.44 -9.65 -29.65
N ALA A 766 -16.43 -9.90 -30.96
CA ALA A 766 -16.48 -11.24 -31.52
C ALA A 766 -15.05 -11.81 -31.57
N VAL A 767 -14.82 -12.92 -30.87
CA VAL A 767 -13.51 -13.56 -30.74
C VAL A 767 -13.48 -14.81 -31.63
N PRO A 768 -12.71 -14.82 -32.73
CA PRO A 768 -12.55 -16.02 -33.54
C PRO A 768 -11.58 -17.03 -32.87
N ASN A 769 -11.52 -18.25 -33.40
CA ASN A 769 -10.40 -19.15 -33.12
C ASN A 769 -9.09 -18.47 -33.59
N THR A 770 -8.10 -18.35 -32.69
CA THR A 770 -6.83 -17.67 -32.95
C THR A 770 -5.69 -18.63 -33.32
N GLY A 771 -6.03 -19.92 -33.51
CA GLY A 771 -5.10 -20.99 -33.85
C GLY A 771 -4.48 -21.68 -32.63
N GLY A 772 -4.84 -21.29 -31.40
CA GLY A 772 -4.33 -21.88 -30.17
C GLY A 772 -4.56 -21.00 -28.94
N TRP A 773 -4.49 -21.61 -27.76
CA TRP A 773 -4.71 -20.92 -26.47
C TRP A 773 -3.62 -19.89 -26.15
N ASP A 774 -2.43 -19.98 -26.74
CA ASP A 774 -1.35 -19.01 -26.48
C ASP A 774 -1.08 -18.07 -27.67
N ASN A 775 -1.95 -18.13 -28.69
CA ASN A 775 -1.91 -17.23 -29.83
C ASN A 775 -2.83 -16.04 -29.54
N TYR A 776 -2.28 -15.03 -28.88
CA TYR A 776 -3.04 -13.82 -28.55
C TYR A 776 -3.23 -12.90 -29.75
N THR A 777 -4.41 -12.30 -29.83
CA THR A 777 -4.76 -11.23 -30.76
C THR A 777 -5.42 -10.07 -30.01
N GLU A 778 -5.21 -8.85 -30.50
CA GLU A 778 -5.96 -7.69 -30.03
C GLU A 778 -7.21 -7.49 -30.89
N LEU A 779 -8.37 -7.35 -30.25
CA LEU A 779 -9.64 -7.05 -30.92
C LEU A 779 -10.28 -5.84 -30.26
N THR A 780 -10.90 -4.98 -31.07
CA THR A 780 -11.46 -3.70 -30.60
C THR A 780 -12.96 -3.65 -30.87
N ALA A 781 -13.70 -3.02 -29.95
CA ALA A 781 -15.10 -2.66 -30.11
C ALA A 781 -15.33 -1.19 -29.72
N THR A 782 -16.30 -0.56 -30.37
CA THR A 782 -16.81 0.76 -29.96
C THR A 782 -17.70 0.62 -28.73
N VAL A 783 -17.55 1.54 -27.78
CA VAL A 783 -18.50 1.70 -26.67
C VAL A 783 -19.64 2.58 -27.19
N THR A 784 -20.84 1.99 -27.32
CA THR A 784 -21.96 2.61 -28.05
C THR A 784 -22.95 3.36 -27.15
N LYS A 785 -22.89 3.12 -25.84
CA LYS A 785 -23.78 3.71 -24.83
C LYS A 785 -23.01 4.04 -23.55
N PRO A 786 -21.97 4.88 -23.61
CA PRO A 786 -21.28 5.28 -22.39
C PRO A 786 -22.24 6.07 -21.50
N ASP A 787 -22.33 5.67 -20.23
CA ASP A 787 -22.96 6.44 -19.17
C ASP A 787 -21.87 7.07 -18.30
N ASP A 788 -22.09 8.34 -17.93
CA ASP A 788 -21.23 9.08 -17.02
C ASP A 788 -21.43 8.62 -15.57
N GLY A 789 -22.57 7.99 -15.27
CA GLY A 789 -22.90 7.39 -13.98
C GLY A 789 -22.00 6.22 -13.60
N THR A 790 -22.10 5.82 -12.33
CA THR A 790 -21.37 4.68 -11.77
C THR A 790 -22.25 3.44 -11.84
N HIS A 791 -21.75 2.37 -12.44
CA HIS A 791 -22.47 1.10 -12.66
C HIS A 791 -21.61 -0.10 -12.26
N ASP A 792 -22.24 -1.25 -12.02
CA ASP A 792 -21.49 -2.51 -12.10
C ASP A 792 -21.26 -2.86 -13.57
N LEU A 793 -20.05 -3.29 -13.94
CA LEU A 793 -19.72 -3.69 -15.30
C LEU A 793 -19.51 -5.19 -15.38
N TYR A 794 -20.40 -5.89 -16.08
CA TYR A 794 -20.36 -7.32 -16.32
C TYR A 794 -19.68 -7.63 -17.65
N LEU A 795 -18.77 -8.58 -17.63
CA LEU A 795 -18.24 -9.24 -18.83
C LEU A 795 -18.96 -10.56 -18.98
N VAL A 796 -19.67 -10.74 -20.09
CA VAL A 796 -20.52 -11.89 -20.36
C VAL A 796 -20.03 -12.61 -21.59
N PHE A 797 -19.82 -13.92 -21.45
CA PHE A 797 -19.25 -14.78 -22.47
C PHE A 797 -20.35 -15.64 -23.10
N THR A 798 -20.44 -15.62 -24.42
CA THR A 798 -21.44 -16.41 -25.16
C THR A 798 -20.82 -17.07 -26.39
N GLY A 799 -21.32 -18.25 -26.76
CA GLY A 799 -20.77 -19.03 -27.86
C GLY A 799 -21.38 -20.42 -27.98
N GLY A 800 -20.60 -21.34 -28.53
CA GLY A 800 -20.96 -22.76 -28.65
C GLY A 800 -20.77 -23.55 -27.34
N SER A 801 -20.51 -24.85 -27.46
CA SER A 801 -20.16 -25.72 -26.33
C SER A 801 -18.65 -25.90 -26.18
N GLY A 802 -18.18 -26.07 -24.94
CA GLY A 802 -16.76 -26.23 -24.63
C GLY A 802 -16.03 -24.89 -24.49
N ALA A 803 -14.77 -24.94 -24.08
CA ALA A 803 -13.94 -23.75 -23.86
C ALA A 803 -13.95 -22.87 -25.12
N LEU A 804 -14.43 -21.63 -24.97
CA LEU A 804 -14.71 -20.73 -26.07
C LEU A 804 -13.49 -19.87 -26.42
N LEU A 805 -12.93 -19.21 -25.43
CA LEU A 805 -11.87 -18.21 -25.55
C LEU A 805 -11.20 -18.00 -24.18
N ASP A 806 -10.02 -17.39 -24.19
CA ASP A 806 -9.40 -16.84 -22.99
C ASP A 806 -9.28 -15.31 -23.16
N VAL A 807 -9.45 -14.56 -22.07
CA VAL A 807 -9.23 -13.12 -22.02
C VAL A 807 -8.03 -12.86 -21.14
N ASP A 808 -7.05 -12.16 -21.71
CA ASP A 808 -5.82 -11.77 -21.04
C ASP A 808 -6.00 -10.45 -20.31
N SER A 809 -6.25 -9.41 -21.09
CA SER A 809 -6.36 -8.05 -20.63
C SER A 809 -7.30 -7.26 -21.54
N TYR A 810 -7.73 -6.08 -21.08
CA TYR A 810 -8.41 -5.13 -21.93
C TYR A 810 -8.12 -3.68 -21.54
N THR A 811 -8.05 -2.82 -22.56
CA THR A 811 -7.86 -1.38 -22.44
C THR A 811 -9.13 -0.65 -22.87
N PHE A 812 -9.68 0.20 -22.01
CA PHE A 812 -10.64 1.21 -22.43
C PHE A 812 -9.93 2.33 -23.20
N THR A 813 -10.57 2.84 -24.25
CA THR A 813 -10.03 3.91 -25.10
C THR A 813 -10.94 5.12 -25.10
N GLY A 814 -10.38 6.29 -25.37
CA GLY A 814 -11.05 7.59 -25.23
C GLY A 814 -10.38 8.46 -24.17
N PRO A 815 -10.80 9.73 -24.02
CA PRO A 815 -10.21 10.65 -23.03
C PRO A 815 -10.36 10.16 -21.58
N GLY A 816 -11.44 9.46 -21.22
CA GLY A 816 -11.70 9.11 -19.82
C GLY A 816 -11.95 10.36 -18.96
N VAL A 817 -11.63 10.27 -17.66
CA VAL A 817 -11.85 11.35 -16.68
C VAL A 817 -10.61 12.20 -16.39
N GLY A 818 -9.42 11.69 -16.71
CA GLY A 818 -8.18 12.44 -16.58
C GLY A 818 -8.02 13.47 -17.68
N THR A 819 -7.36 14.57 -17.36
CA THR A 819 -6.93 15.56 -18.36
C THR A 819 -5.43 15.46 -18.55
N GLY A 820 -4.98 15.45 -19.81
CA GLY A 820 -3.56 15.48 -20.12
C GLY A 820 -3.00 16.85 -19.72
N GLY A 821 -2.20 16.91 -18.66
CA GLY A 821 -1.35 18.07 -18.42
C GLY A 821 -0.49 18.32 -19.67
N ALA A 822 -0.31 19.59 -20.06
CA ALA A 822 0.53 19.94 -21.19
C ALA A 822 1.99 19.56 -20.91
N ARG A 823 2.46 18.41 -21.42
CA ARG A 823 3.84 17.96 -21.23
C ARG A 823 4.76 18.71 -22.17
N THR A 824 5.76 19.40 -21.63
CA THR A 824 6.66 20.25 -22.42
C THR A 824 8.11 19.87 -22.18
N GLY A 825 8.80 19.45 -23.24
CA GLY A 825 10.17 18.95 -23.16
C GLY A 825 10.73 18.57 -24.53
N GLU A 826 11.83 17.83 -24.54
CA GLU A 826 12.47 17.36 -25.78
C GLU A 826 11.80 16.09 -26.31
N ILE A 827 11.72 15.95 -27.63
CA ILE A 827 11.33 14.70 -28.30
C ILE A 827 12.60 14.05 -28.85
N LYS A 828 12.94 12.83 -28.40
CA LYS A 828 14.27 12.22 -28.63
C LYS A 828 14.20 10.89 -29.35
N ALA A 829 15.11 10.65 -30.30
CA ALA A 829 15.33 9.35 -30.93
C ALA A 829 16.81 9.18 -31.30
N LEU A 830 17.38 7.99 -31.07
CA LEU A 830 18.77 7.64 -31.41
C LEU A 830 19.82 8.67 -30.93
N GLY A 831 19.63 9.24 -29.73
CA GLY A 831 20.52 10.27 -29.18
C GLY A 831 20.40 11.66 -29.82
N LYS A 832 19.39 11.89 -30.67
CA LYS A 832 19.06 13.16 -31.31
C LYS A 832 17.72 13.69 -30.84
N CYS A 833 17.52 15.00 -30.98
CA CYS A 833 16.29 15.70 -30.66
C CYS A 833 15.57 16.16 -31.93
N ALA A 834 14.24 16.12 -31.94
CA ALA A 834 13.44 16.81 -32.92
C ALA A 834 13.58 18.33 -32.70
N ASP A 835 14.03 19.03 -33.73
CA ASP A 835 14.50 20.41 -33.68
C ASP A 835 13.80 21.26 -34.73
N ILE A 836 13.39 22.45 -34.35
CA ILE A 836 12.88 23.46 -35.28
C ILE A 836 14.07 24.22 -35.85
N ALA A 837 14.31 24.06 -37.16
CA ALA A 837 15.50 24.57 -37.81
C ALA A 837 15.75 26.06 -37.51
N SER A 838 16.90 26.34 -36.88
CA SER A 838 17.33 27.69 -36.51
C SER A 838 16.33 28.48 -35.65
N SER A 839 15.48 27.78 -34.87
CA SER A 839 14.38 28.39 -34.08
C SER A 839 13.43 29.28 -34.91
N GLN A 840 13.29 29.03 -36.21
CA GLN A 840 12.44 29.85 -37.07
C GLN A 840 10.95 29.52 -36.86
N THR A 841 10.11 30.54 -36.94
CA THR A 841 8.65 30.43 -36.75
C THR A 841 7.89 30.71 -38.05
N ALA A 842 8.51 30.58 -39.22
CA ALA A 842 7.79 30.68 -40.49
C ALA A 842 7.07 29.35 -40.80
N ASN A 843 5.88 29.42 -41.42
CA ASN A 843 5.21 28.21 -41.91
C ASN A 843 6.09 27.52 -42.97
N GLY A 844 6.25 26.21 -42.86
CA GLY A 844 7.16 25.42 -43.69
C GLY A 844 8.59 25.33 -43.17
N THR A 845 8.88 25.88 -41.97
CA THR A 845 10.17 25.66 -41.30
C THR A 845 10.38 24.16 -41.09
N ARG A 846 11.60 23.68 -41.32
CA ARG A 846 11.91 22.25 -41.23
C ARG A 846 11.89 21.79 -39.77
N VAL A 847 11.23 20.66 -39.52
CA VAL A 847 11.47 19.88 -38.31
C VAL A 847 12.54 18.86 -38.64
N GLN A 848 13.66 18.89 -37.94
CA GLN A 848 14.88 18.16 -38.27
C GLN A 848 15.44 17.43 -37.05
N THR A 849 16.40 16.53 -37.24
CA THR A 849 17.23 16.02 -36.15
C THR A 849 18.35 16.99 -35.83
N TRP A 850 18.65 17.16 -34.55
CA TRP A 850 19.83 17.90 -34.08
C TRP A 850 20.37 17.28 -32.79
N THR A 851 21.64 17.55 -32.49
CA THR A 851 22.22 17.20 -31.19
C THR A 851 21.43 17.89 -30.07
N CYS A 852 20.98 17.12 -29.07
CA CYS A 852 20.16 17.65 -27.99
C CYS A 852 20.91 18.74 -27.20
N ASN A 853 20.30 19.91 -27.06
CA ASN A 853 20.90 21.11 -26.49
C ASN A 853 19.94 21.92 -25.60
N ALA A 854 18.74 21.39 -25.31
CA ALA A 854 17.70 22.02 -24.49
C ALA A 854 17.27 23.43 -24.93
N SER A 855 17.54 23.82 -26.18
CA SER A 855 17.11 25.12 -26.71
C SER A 855 15.59 25.18 -26.93
N GLY A 856 15.06 26.40 -27.07
CA GLY A 856 13.64 26.60 -27.39
C GLY A 856 13.19 25.92 -28.70
N ALA A 857 14.09 25.67 -29.65
CA ALA A 857 13.81 24.93 -30.88
C ALA A 857 13.53 23.43 -30.67
N GLN A 858 13.99 22.88 -29.54
CA GLN A 858 13.83 21.46 -29.19
C GLN A 858 12.75 21.24 -28.13
N ARG A 859 12.08 22.33 -27.71
CA ARG A 859 11.04 22.29 -26.69
C ARG A 859 9.67 22.15 -27.35
N TRP A 860 9.10 20.95 -27.24
CA TRP A 860 7.80 20.59 -27.76
C TRP A 860 6.80 20.38 -26.64
N THR A 861 5.58 20.87 -26.83
CA THR A 861 4.43 20.72 -25.94
C THR A 861 3.44 19.74 -26.54
N LEU A 862 3.05 18.72 -25.77
CA LEU A 862 1.98 17.78 -26.06
C LEU A 862 0.77 18.17 -25.19
N PRO A 863 -0.26 18.86 -25.74
CA PRO A 863 -1.39 19.36 -24.97
C PRO A 863 -2.44 18.29 -24.65
N GLY A 864 -2.28 17.06 -25.13
CA GLY A 864 -3.25 15.98 -24.99
C GLY A 864 -4.38 15.98 -26.05
N ASP A 865 -4.39 16.93 -26.97
CA ASP A 865 -5.39 17.04 -28.06
C ASP A 865 -4.95 16.37 -29.38
N GLY A 866 -3.90 15.54 -29.33
CA GLY A 866 -3.28 14.91 -30.49
C GLY A 866 -2.30 15.81 -31.26
N THR A 867 -2.14 17.08 -30.92
CA THR A 867 -1.13 17.94 -31.54
C THR A 867 0.23 17.86 -30.85
N VAL A 868 1.30 18.14 -31.60
CA VAL A 868 2.66 18.33 -31.07
C VAL A 868 3.08 19.75 -31.41
N ARG A 869 3.31 20.60 -30.41
CA ARG A 869 3.44 22.06 -30.59
C ARG A 869 4.83 22.57 -30.23
N GLY A 870 5.42 23.43 -31.05
CA GLY A 870 6.72 24.03 -30.79
C GLY A 870 6.74 25.47 -31.27
N LEU A 871 7.34 26.38 -30.50
CA LEU A 871 7.37 27.82 -30.79
C LEU A 871 6.02 28.44 -31.21
N GLY A 872 4.92 27.98 -30.59
CA GLY A 872 3.55 28.46 -30.85
C GLY A 872 2.88 27.89 -32.10
N LYS A 873 3.48 26.88 -32.75
CA LYS A 873 2.98 26.24 -33.98
C LYS A 873 2.93 24.72 -33.86
N CYS A 874 2.35 24.03 -34.84
CA CYS A 874 2.14 22.59 -34.84
C CYS A 874 3.18 21.87 -35.73
N MET A 875 3.60 20.67 -35.30
CA MET A 875 4.32 19.70 -36.12
C MET A 875 3.36 19.13 -37.17
N ASP A 876 3.67 19.36 -38.43
CA ASP A 876 2.76 19.24 -39.57
C ASP A 876 3.36 18.34 -40.66
N VAL A 877 2.58 17.39 -41.16
CA VAL A 877 2.92 16.61 -42.35
C VAL A 877 2.66 17.48 -43.58
N LYS A 878 3.72 17.79 -44.34
CA LYS A 878 3.67 18.78 -45.42
C LYS A 878 2.57 18.46 -46.44
N SER A 879 1.70 19.45 -46.67
CA SER A 879 0.58 19.38 -47.62
C SER A 879 -0.39 18.22 -47.35
N SER A 880 -0.49 17.74 -46.10
CA SER A 880 -1.29 16.58 -45.72
C SER A 880 -0.96 15.31 -46.53
N GLY A 881 0.29 15.18 -46.97
CA GLY A 881 0.73 14.02 -47.73
C GLY A 881 0.61 12.73 -46.91
N THR A 882 0.32 11.63 -47.59
CA THR A 882 0.12 10.32 -46.96
C THR A 882 1.11 9.26 -47.43
N THR A 883 2.10 9.61 -48.25
CA THR A 883 3.09 8.65 -48.80
C THR A 883 4.39 8.64 -47.98
N ASP A 884 5.10 7.52 -48.05
CA ASP A 884 6.45 7.39 -47.48
C ASP A 884 7.38 8.49 -48.02
N GLY A 885 8.14 9.11 -47.12
CA GLY A 885 9.06 10.20 -47.45
C GLY A 885 8.43 11.59 -47.46
N THR A 886 7.15 11.74 -47.10
CA THR A 886 6.54 13.06 -46.94
C THR A 886 7.20 13.78 -45.76
N LEU A 887 7.73 14.98 -46.02
CA LEU A 887 8.50 15.74 -45.03
C LEU A 887 7.62 16.34 -43.92
N VAL A 888 8.18 16.44 -42.71
CA VAL A 888 7.57 17.09 -41.56
C VAL A 888 8.10 18.52 -41.41
N GLN A 889 7.22 19.44 -41.09
CA GLN A 889 7.48 20.88 -41.01
C GLN A 889 6.75 21.51 -39.82
N LEU A 890 7.08 22.75 -39.50
CA LEU A 890 6.36 23.58 -38.56
C LEU A 890 5.32 24.42 -39.33
N TYR A 891 4.08 24.45 -38.87
CA TYR A 891 3.00 25.19 -39.50
C TYR A 891 2.01 25.75 -38.47
N ASP A 892 1.27 26.81 -38.82
CA ASP A 892 0.15 27.28 -38.01
C ASP A 892 -0.82 26.14 -37.70
N CYS A 893 -1.20 26.03 -36.43
CA CYS A 893 -2.18 25.04 -36.02
C CYS A 893 -3.52 25.33 -36.72
N ASN A 894 -3.96 24.43 -37.60
CA ASN A 894 -5.11 24.59 -38.48
C ASN A 894 -6.15 23.48 -38.32
N GLY A 895 -5.94 22.55 -37.38
CA GLY A 895 -6.91 21.50 -37.02
C GLY A 895 -7.03 20.35 -38.04
N THR A 896 -6.16 20.29 -39.03
CA THR A 896 -6.18 19.20 -40.03
C THR A 896 -5.56 17.91 -39.48
N GLY A 897 -5.90 16.77 -40.11
CA GLY A 897 -5.32 15.47 -39.77
C GLY A 897 -3.79 15.40 -39.95
N ALA A 898 -3.19 16.33 -40.68
CA ALA A 898 -1.74 16.43 -40.89
C ALA A 898 -0.98 16.86 -39.62
N GLN A 899 -1.69 17.42 -38.65
CA GLN A 899 -1.14 17.93 -37.39
C GLN A 899 -1.47 17.04 -36.20
N GLN A 900 -2.11 15.89 -36.47
CA GLN A 900 -2.53 14.92 -35.47
C GLN A 900 -1.51 13.79 -35.36
N TRP A 901 -1.14 13.45 -34.14
CA TRP A 901 -0.12 12.45 -33.83
C TRP A 901 -0.58 11.61 -32.63
N ALA A 902 -0.41 10.30 -32.75
CA ALA A 902 -0.77 9.32 -31.75
C ALA A 902 0.50 8.58 -31.31
N ALA A 903 0.91 8.80 -30.06
CA ALA A 903 1.96 8.00 -29.44
C ALA A 903 1.50 6.54 -29.34
N GLN A 904 2.38 5.61 -29.67
CA GLN A 904 2.15 4.17 -29.61
C GLN A 904 2.93 3.58 -28.44
N ALA A 905 2.46 2.46 -27.88
CA ALA A 905 3.13 1.76 -26.78
C ALA A 905 4.56 1.32 -27.13
N ASP A 906 4.80 1.06 -28.41
CA ASP A 906 6.11 0.70 -28.92
C ASP A 906 7.07 1.91 -29.03
N GLY A 907 6.66 3.11 -28.62
CA GLY A 907 7.44 4.34 -28.68
C GLY A 907 7.38 5.06 -30.02
N SER A 908 6.60 4.59 -31.00
CA SER A 908 6.41 5.33 -32.25
C SER A 908 5.41 6.47 -32.15
N LEU A 909 5.60 7.51 -32.96
CA LEU A 909 4.66 8.62 -33.08
C LEU A 909 3.96 8.55 -34.44
N ARG A 910 2.73 8.03 -34.45
CA ARG A 910 1.98 7.73 -35.68
C ARG A 910 1.05 8.88 -36.04
N ASN A 911 1.08 9.35 -37.29
CA ASN A 911 0.08 10.27 -37.81
C ASN A 911 -1.17 9.47 -38.24
N PRO A 912 -2.34 9.66 -37.59
CA PRO A 912 -3.52 8.83 -37.86
C PRO A 912 -4.07 8.96 -39.29
N GLN A 913 -3.95 10.14 -39.92
CA GLN A 913 -4.45 10.38 -41.27
C GLN A 913 -3.68 9.58 -42.33
N SER A 914 -2.34 9.57 -42.24
CA SER A 914 -1.48 8.85 -43.19
C SER A 914 -1.26 7.38 -42.82
N GLY A 915 -1.52 7.03 -41.56
CA GLY A 915 -1.24 5.73 -40.97
C GLY A 915 0.25 5.42 -40.76
N ARG A 916 1.13 6.42 -40.91
CA ARG A 916 2.60 6.31 -40.92
C ARG A 916 3.23 6.93 -39.68
N CYS A 917 4.48 6.55 -39.40
CA CYS A 917 5.22 6.96 -38.21
C CYS A 917 6.21 8.08 -38.53
N LEU A 918 6.44 8.97 -37.56
CA LEU A 918 7.52 9.97 -37.60
C LEU A 918 8.87 9.24 -37.67
N ASP A 919 9.71 9.63 -38.62
CA ASP A 919 10.88 8.86 -39.05
C ASP A 919 12.10 9.76 -39.28
N ILE A 920 13.26 9.30 -38.82
CA ILE A 920 14.56 9.83 -39.22
C ILE A 920 14.97 9.17 -40.55
N PRO A 921 15.03 9.91 -41.68
CA PRO A 921 15.26 9.31 -42.99
C PRO A 921 16.55 8.49 -43.04
N GLY A 922 16.39 7.19 -43.29
CA GLY A 922 17.52 6.25 -43.40
C GLY A 922 18.33 6.08 -42.12
N SER A 923 17.78 6.43 -40.95
CA SER A 923 18.51 6.49 -39.67
C SER A 923 19.74 7.40 -39.71
N ASP A 924 19.77 8.41 -40.60
CA ASP A 924 20.89 9.34 -40.72
C ASP A 924 20.90 10.33 -39.55
N LEU A 925 21.89 10.19 -38.67
CA LEU A 925 22.05 10.99 -37.45
C LEU A 925 22.83 12.30 -37.68
N THR A 926 23.04 12.70 -38.93
CA THR A 926 23.66 14.00 -39.26
C THR A 926 22.73 15.14 -38.79
N ASP A 927 23.30 16.13 -38.09
CA ASP A 927 22.55 17.30 -37.65
C ASP A 927 21.99 18.07 -38.86
N GLY A 928 20.71 18.44 -38.78
CA GLY A 928 19.99 19.14 -39.85
C GLY A 928 19.21 18.24 -40.80
N ARG A 929 19.16 16.93 -40.57
CA ARG A 929 18.36 16.01 -41.38
C ARG A 929 16.87 16.21 -41.09
N GLN A 930 16.11 16.66 -42.09
CA GLN A 930 14.66 16.90 -41.95
C GLN A 930 13.90 15.58 -41.72
N LEU A 931 12.99 15.56 -40.75
CA LEU A 931 12.14 14.41 -40.45
C LEU A 931 11.10 14.18 -41.54
N GLN A 932 10.64 12.93 -41.64
CA GLN A 932 9.61 12.51 -42.58
C GLN A 932 8.57 11.61 -41.91
N ILE A 933 7.51 11.26 -42.62
CA ILE A 933 6.68 10.10 -42.29
C ILE A 933 7.05 8.90 -43.15
N TRP A 934 7.02 7.71 -42.55
CA TRP A 934 7.32 6.45 -43.23
C TRP A 934 6.45 5.31 -42.69
N THR A 935 6.27 4.26 -43.48
CA THR A 935 5.63 3.01 -43.04
C THR A 935 6.22 2.56 -41.71
N CYS A 936 5.36 2.37 -40.70
CA CYS A 936 5.80 1.99 -39.36
C CYS A 936 6.51 0.63 -39.43
N ASN A 937 7.81 0.61 -39.13
CA ASN A 937 8.70 -0.53 -39.34
C ASN A 937 9.43 -0.98 -38.06
N GLY A 938 9.16 -0.33 -36.93
CA GLY A 938 9.71 -0.68 -35.61
C GLY A 938 11.20 -0.36 -35.41
N SER A 939 11.84 0.30 -36.38
CA SER A 939 13.25 0.69 -36.27
C SER A 939 13.47 1.79 -35.22
N GLY A 940 14.70 1.89 -34.69
CA GLY A 940 15.08 2.95 -33.75
C GLY A 940 14.86 4.37 -34.29
N ALA A 941 14.85 4.56 -35.61
CA ALA A 941 14.57 5.84 -36.27
C ALA A 941 13.11 6.31 -36.12
N GLN A 942 12.22 5.42 -35.66
CA GLN A 942 10.80 5.71 -35.42
C GLN A 942 10.44 5.60 -33.93
N ARG A 943 11.42 5.38 -33.05
CA ARG A 943 11.24 5.20 -31.60
C ARG A 943 11.58 6.51 -30.90
N TRP A 944 10.56 7.21 -30.41
CA TRP A 944 10.66 8.54 -29.84
C TRP A 944 10.32 8.52 -28.34
N ALA A 945 11.24 9.02 -27.52
CA ALA A 945 10.93 9.42 -26.15
C ALA A 945 10.24 10.79 -26.18
N LEU A 946 9.02 10.86 -25.66
CA LEU A 946 8.21 12.07 -25.58
C LEU A 946 8.40 12.77 -24.21
N PRO A 947 8.09 14.08 -24.11
CA PRO A 947 8.21 14.87 -22.88
C PRO A 947 7.43 14.37 -21.68
#